data_AF-A0AAD4E7H2-F1
#
_entry.id   AF-A0AAD4E7H2-F1
#
_cell.length_a   1.000
_cell.length_b   1.000
_cell.length_c   1.000
_cell.angle_alpha   90.00
_cell.angle_beta   90.00
_cell.angle_gamma   90.00
#
_symmetry.space_group_name_H-M   'P 1'
#
loop_
_entity.id
_entity.type
_entity.pdbx_description
1 polymer ?
#
loop_
_entity_poly.entity_id
_entity_poly.type
_entity_poly.pdbx_seq_one_letter_code
_entity_poly.pdbx_strand_id
1 'polypeptide(L)'
;MKRTSVEEGSPPKRSRLEDNLALFDETRRKNATDLLDPATDETNNIEAKIHMVFPCIGNKRQVNVEMREHSDTYRLLVIISSKVDELMPFPFAVNDRICLSLKGAQIQPRAQSSAPFYLPVRIIFKDGIAAMLMSGPEIGKVFNTWEVDWYSATGDIPRIGDIVQQHSTEDVEMSNTNPPSKSPQPEIVASQKAREEPMPVLASRQHLDSRATNLPQPGARSPEMDFTRGQRRRRKRQAQKSSAFKARRESDGHEIATPQAEVVVPRPQSSPPTNVRSPPQLSSNERTSSGSEQTSSSSKRIAPVSVTMPSPPPANDPAHNHGPLAMKAGMTTQGGDVFIPIRKIEPGPEFFNIIGVVTSIKPVTFTRSQEWCRNFTIVDPSCMEDDTEFVSHKFRVNCFQKKHTAWLPQADVGDIVLFRRLKTSLFSGGFNGVGYHDKLRWATYDTQARRFRVPDRIDVPHSGTPDEGSGYMYSPYYEPSEQGKEVQYCAQLADWWQAIHAKEQGITTVQCVPRPSREHHLISEVTPETSPQGYFDCTVEILHSYENTSGPNTLYVTDYTVNPHAKPPQANWCSSELSAYVFKIEMWDSARLLANTMQPGQFWSLPNARVKTDSDNHLHGKLVETHKSKKLDEAEHGKNLHFRALLERKKKFEQGGGVSSSSARFDTKLIEDVDGEVTFFHCTVELLHVDLAPGEEPVVYVTDYTFNPNLSNPAESAPWALGLDRRIVKIVLEGGQKGRARDLQPGAMYRIKNLRLINRIGVKGDFGRLGGDERLIIAADDRKKEDVHALLQRKEKWKLEMKRDGVSVEPTANSATTSRPRTPETFQDLTLKQVIASTACPSTFTVVARVTDFHPFDLDQATYLRCMKCNTKIRRSWKRCVDCDDMLDTHCKWLYNLLFQLEDDEKNTITVSLCNETCKLLSGLPATDLGVDKDALDRLVARLRPVIGNLGQVHDMYAEPKILPVVSPKMRFTIRSWIAKGDRWYRLLDCTPL
;
A
#
# COMPACT_ATOMS: atom_id res chain seq x y z
N MET A 1 -7.25 75.66 42.68
CA MET A 1 -7.99 74.79 41.75
C MET A 1 -7.01 73.88 41.04
N LYS A 2 -6.89 72.62 41.47
CA LYS A 2 -6.07 71.57 40.82
C LYS A 2 -7.02 70.56 40.20
N ARG A 3 -6.92 70.34 38.88
CA ARG A 3 -7.65 69.28 38.16
C ARG A 3 -6.90 67.96 38.28
N THR A 4 -7.61 66.93 38.71
CA THR A 4 -7.24 65.51 38.71
C THR A 4 -7.24 64.95 37.28
N SER A 5 -6.19 64.23 36.91
CA SER A 5 -6.09 63.40 35.71
C SER A 5 -6.53 61.97 36.03
N VAL A 6 -7.43 61.43 35.21
CA VAL A 6 -7.90 60.04 35.24
C VAL A 6 -6.99 59.20 34.34
N GLU A 7 -6.45 58.09 34.87
CA GLU A 7 -5.73 57.07 34.10
C GLU A 7 -6.73 56.18 33.34
N GLU A 8 -6.56 56.07 32.01
CA GLU A 8 -7.22 55.05 31.18
C GLU A 8 -6.43 53.73 31.25
N GLY A 9 -7.08 52.70 31.77
CA GLY A 9 -6.57 51.33 31.77
C GLY A 9 -6.59 50.72 30.36
N SER A 10 -5.50 50.04 29.99
CA SER A 10 -5.40 49.30 28.73
C SER A 10 -6.29 48.04 28.73
N PRO A 11 -6.94 47.69 27.60
CA PRO A 11 -7.84 46.55 27.54
C PRO A 11 -7.08 45.21 27.56
N PRO A 12 -7.68 44.14 28.11
CA PRO A 12 -7.03 42.84 28.23
C PRO A 12 -6.81 42.20 26.85
N LYS A 13 -5.59 41.70 26.61
CA LYS A 13 -5.25 40.89 25.44
C LYS A 13 -6.02 39.57 25.48
N ARG A 14 -7.10 39.45 24.70
CA ARG A 14 -7.74 38.16 24.41
C ARG A 14 -6.79 37.26 23.59
N SER A 15 -6.88 35.95 23.81
CA SER A 15 -6.10 34.93 23.11
C SER A 15 -6.47 34.84 21.62
N ARG A 16 -5.54 35.23 20.75
CA ARG A 16 -5.69 35.30 19.27
C ARG A 16 -6.12 34.01 18.57
N LEU A 17 -5.99 32.84 19.19
CA LEU A 17 -6.26 31.55 18.54
C LEU A 17 -7.77 31.23 18.44
N GLU A 18 -8.59 31.73 19.37
CA GLU A 18 -10.03 31.46 19.40
C GLU A 18 -10.77 32.18 18.26
N ASP A 19 -10.27 33.32 17.80
CA ASP A 19 -10.88 34.13 16.74
C ASP A 19 -10.82 33.43 15.36
N ASN A 20 -9.86 32.53 15.13
CA ASN A 20 -9.72 31.83 13.85
C ASN A 20 -10.73 30.70 13.66
N LEU A 21 -11.15 30.04 14.74
CA LEU A 21 -12.16 28.99 14.66
C LEU A 21 -13.55 29.54 14.33
N ALA A 22 -13.83 30.80 14.71
CA ALA A 22 -15.08 31.48 14.38
C ALA A 22 -15.28 31.69 12.86
N LEU A 23 -14.23 31.60 12.04
CA LEU A 23 -14.34 31.65 10.57
C LEU A 23 -14.94 30.36 9.97
N PHE A 24 -14.89 29.26 10.72
CA PHE A 24 -15.33 27.93 10.28
C PHE A 24 -16.54 27.42 11.08
N ASP A 25 -17.32 28.34 11.64
CA ASP A 25 -18.58 28.02 12.31
C ASP A 25 -19.55 27.34 11.34
N GLU A 26 -20.10 26.20 11.76
CA GLU A 26 -21.00 25.38 10.96
C GLU A 26 -22.32 26.12 10.65
N THR A 27 -22.74 27.07 11.50
CA THR A 27 -23.93 27.89 11.23
C THR A 27 -23.75 28.88 10.09
N ARG A 28 -22.51 29.11 9.65
CA ARG A 28 -22.14 30.03 8.55
C ARG A 28 -21.82 29.29 7.25
N ARG A 29 -22.08 27.99 7.22
CA ARG A 29 -21.83 27.14 6.06
C ARG A 29 -22.84 27.45 4.96
N LYS A 30 -22.33 27.71 3.76
CA LYS A 30 -23.12 27.90 2.54
C LYS A 30 -23.11 26.63 1.70
N ASN A 31 -24.26 26.37 1.09
CA ASN A 31 -24.43 25.31 0.10
C ASN A 31 -23.98 25.79 -1.29
N ALA A 32 -24.02 24.90 -2.28
CA ALA A 32 -23.52 25.20 -3.61
C ALA A 32 -24.43 26.22 -4.33
N THR A 33 -25.76 26.09 -4.16
CA THR A 33 -26.73 27.03 -4.76
C THR A 33 -26.66 28.43 -4.16
N ASP A 34 -26.24 28.56 -2.89
CA ASP A 34 -26.12 29.86 -2.24
C ASP A 34 -25.05 30.75 -2.91
N LEU A 35 -24.06 30.15 -3.57
CA LEU A 35 -22.99 30.86 -4.27
C LEU A 35 -23.45 31.49 -5.59
N LEU A 36 -24.68 31.23 -6.02
CA LEU A 36 -25.29 31.88 -7.18
C LEU A 36 -25.79 33.29 -6.85
N ASP A 37 -25.98 33.61 -5.57
CA ASP A 37 -26.32 34.94 -5.11
C ASP A 37 -25.03 35.75 -4.88
N PRO A 38 -24.75 36.81 -5.68
CA PRO A 38 -23.56 37.63 -5.49
C PRO A 38 -23.55 38.42 -4.17
N ALA A 39 -24.66 38.47 -3.43
CA ALA A 39 -24.78 39.17 -2.15
C ALA A 39 -24.21 38.40 -0.94
N THR A 40 -23.49 37.29 -1.14
CA THR A 40 -22.86 36.54 -0.05
C THR A 40 -22.01 37.42 0.86
N ASP A 41 -22.33 37.40 2.15
CA ASP A 41 -21.56 38.11 3.17
C ASP A 41 -20.14 37.53 3.32
N GLU A 42 -19.19 38.38 3.72
CA GLU A 42 -17.78 38.03 3.92
C GLU A 42 -17.55 37.11 5.14
N THR A 43 -18.60 36.70 5.86
CA THR A 43 -18.49 35.92 7.11
C THR A 43 -18.73 34.43 6.94
N ASN A 44 -19.24 34.03 5.78
CA ASN A 44 -19.59 32.65 5.45
C ASN A 44 -18.38 31.75 5.17
N ASN A 45 -18.63 30.44 5.15
CA ASN A 45 -17.67 29.43 4.70
C ASN A 45 -18.36 28.38 3.79
N ILE A 46 -17.55 27.63 3.03
CA ILE A 46 -18.03 26.49 2.24
C ILE A 46 -17.22 25.25 2.58
N GLU A 47 -17.88 24.10 2.70
CA GLU A 47 -17.17 22.81 2.75
C GLU A 47 -17.11 22.22 1.34
N ALA A 48 -15.92 21.87 0.89
CA ALA A 48 -15.72 21.30 -0.44
C ALA A 48 -14.58 20.29 -0.45
N LYS A 49 -14.66 19.33 -1.38
CA LYS A 49 -13.60 18.37 -1.67
C LYS A 49 -12.74 18.91 -2.81
N ILE A 50 -11.42 18.90 -2.65
CA ILE A 50 -10.47 19.28 -3.70
C ILE A 50 -10.58 18.26 -4.83
N HIS A 51 -11.15 18.68 -5.96
CA HIS A 51 -11.26 17.83 -7.13
C HIS A 51 -10.00 17.91 -7.99
N MET A 52 -9.40 19.10 -8.09
CA MET A 52 -8.22 19.34 -8.91
C MET A 52 -7.42 20.54 -8.42
N VAL A 53 -6.09 20.47 -8.47
CA VAL A 53 -5.18 21.60 -8.22
C VAL A 53 -4.46 21.92 -9.51
N PHE A 54 -4.61 23.14 -10.02
CA PHE A 54 -3.89 23.59 -11.22
C PHE A 54 -2.50 24.12 -10.83
N PRO A 55 -1.50 24.05 -11.73
CA PRO A 55 -0.19 24.65 -11.48
C PRO A 55 -0.33 26.17 -11.37
N CYS A 56 0.58 26.78 -10.64
CA CYS A 56 0.63 28.23 -10.56
C CYS A 56 0.89 28.82 -11.94
N ILE A 57 0.02 29.73 -12.38
CA ILE A 57 0.21 30.52 -13.59
C ILE A 57 0.48 31.95 -13.11
N GLY A 58 1.76 32.32 -13.05
CA GLY A 58 2.19 33.54 -12.37
C GLY A 58 1.94 33.43 -10.86
N ASN A 59 1.41 34.49 -10.24
CA ASN A 59 1.07 34.54 -8.82
C ASN A 59 -0.34 34.01 -8.50
N LYS A 60 -0.96 33.29 -9.44
CA LYS A 60 -2.31 32.75 -9.31
C LYS A 60 -2.27 31.25 -9.24
N ARG A 61 -2.87 30.72 -8.18
CA ARG A 61 -3.22 29.32 -8.05
C ARG A 61 -4.69 29.13 -8.38
N GLN A 62 -5.01 28.05 -9.08
CA GLN A 62 -6.40 27.69 -9.32
C GLN A 62 -6.63 26.32 -8.71
N VAL A 63 -7.81 26.13 -8.13
CA VAL A 63 -8.26 24.89 -7.52
C VAL A 63 -9.70 24.68 -7.97
N ASN A 64 -10.03 23.47 -8.39
CA ASN A 64 -11.41 23.07 -8.59
C ASN A 64 -11.88 22.30 -7.38
N VAL A 65 -13.04 22.67 -6.86
CA VAL A 65 -13.61 22.04 -5.67
C VAL A 65 -14.99 21.47 -5.99
N GLU A 66 -15.32 20.37 -5.32
CA GLU A 66 -16.60 19.65 -5.38
C GLU A 66 -17.37 19.89 -4.08
N MET A 67 -18.60 20.39 -4.20
CA MET A 67 -19.54 20.57 -3.08
C MET A 67 -20.69 19.58 -3.27
N ARG A 68 -21.16 18.96 -2.18
CA ARG A 68 -22.31 18.05 -2.23
C ARG A 68 -23.53 18.71 -1.62
N GLU A 69 -24.65 18.66 -2.35
CA GLU A 69 -25.94 19.21 -1.91
C GLU A 69 -27.05 18.32 -2.48
N HIS A 70 -27.95 17.83 -1.62
CA HIS A 70 -29.11 16.99 -2.00
C HIS A 70 -28.80 15.79 -2.94
N SER A 71 -27.65 15.14 -2.76
CA SER A 71 -27.10 14.04 -3.59
C SER A 71 -26.43 14.48 -4.90
N ASP A 72 -26.60 15.73 -5.32
CA ASP A 72 -25.90 16.30 -6.45
C ASP A 72 -24.49 16.74 -6.04
N THR A 73 -23.55 16.67 -7.00
CA THR A 73 -22.17 17.13 -6.82
C THR A 73 -21.92 18.32 -7.70
N TYR A 74 -21.83 19.49 -7.09
CA TYR A 74 -21.55 20.75 -7.74
C TYR A 74 -20.05 21.00 -7.83
N ARG A 75 -19.58 21.56 -8.94
CA ARG A 75 -18.17 21.91 -9.16
C ARG A 75 -18.01 23.40 -9.36
N LEU A 76 -16.96 23.99 -8.78
CA LEU A 76 -16.64 25.40 -9.00
C LEU A 76 -15.13 25.65 -9.03
N LEU A 77 -14.75 26.78 -9.63
CA LEU A 77 -13.36 27.22 -9.71
C LEU A 77 -13.04 28.21 -8.58
N VAL A 78 -12.01 27.91 -7.81
CA VAL A 78 -11.40 28.81 -6.82
C VAL A 78 -10.08 29.32 -7.38
N ILE A 79 -9.91 30.64 -7.45
CA ILE A 79 -8.68 31.30 -7.89
C ILE A 79 -8.10 32.04 -6.69
N ILE A 80 -6.86 31.74 -6.37
CA ILE A 80 -6.15 32.33 -5.24
C ILE A 80 -4.98 33.10 -5.81
N SER A 81 -5.03 34.42 -5.69
CA SER A 81 -3.93 35.32 -6.01
C SER A 81 -3.31 35.74 -4.69
N SER A 82 -1.98 35.70 -4.59
CA SER A 82 -1.26 36.30 -3.47
C SER A 82 -0.28 37.33 -3.98
N LYS A 83 0.00 38.32 -3.12
CA LYS A 83 1.10 39.27 -3.30
C LYS A 83 2.44 38.66 -2.89
N VAL A 84 2.42 37.57 -2.13
CA VAL A 84 3.60 36.83 -1.69
C VAL A 84 3.91 35.76 -2.74
N ASP A 85 5.07 35.87 -3.41
CA ASP A 85 5.57 34.88 -4.38
C ASP A 85 5.79 33.48 -3.74
N GLU A 86 5.75 33.38 -2.41
CA GLU A 86 6.06 32.20 -1.59
C GLU A 86 4.84 31.35 -1.19
N LEU A 87 3.73 31.39 -1.94
CA LEU A 87 2.56 30.50 -1.75
C LEU A 87 2.86 28.99 -2.00
N MET A 88 4.12 28.58 -2.02
CA MET A 88 4.57 27.22 -2.29
C MET A 88 5.30 26.62 -1.10
N PRO A 89 4.92 25.41 -0.67
CA PRO A 89 3.86 24.55 -1.21
C PRO A 89 2.46 24.88 -0.66
N PHE A 90 1.40 24.73 -1.49
CA PHE A 90 0.04 24.62 -0.92
C PHE A 90 -0.04 23.28 -0.19
N PRO A 91 -0.79 23.23 0.91
CA PRO A 91 -0.97 22.01 1.68
C PRO A 91 -2.05 21.06 1.12
N PHE A 92 -2.86 21.46 0.13
CA PHE A 92 -4.00 20.64 -0.30
C PHE A 92 -3.63 19.65 -1.39
N ALA A 93 -3.92 18.38 -1.13
CA ALA A 93 -3.89 17.29 -2.10
C ALA A 93 -5.26 17.11 -2.78
N VAL A 94 -5.25 16.44 -3.93
CA VAL A 94 -6.49 16.01 -4.57
C VAL A 94 -7.22 15.01 -3.65
N ASN A 95 -8.53 15.19 -3.52
CA ASN A 95 -9.45 14.50 -2.61
C ASN A 95 -9.51 15.00 -1.16
N ASP A 96 -8.68 15.95 -0.75
CA ASP A 96 -8.82 16.54 0.58
C ASP A 96 -10.17 17.25 0.71
N ARG A 97 -10.87 17.06 1.84
CA ARG A 97 -12.02 17.89 2.23
C ARG A 97 -11.47 19.11 2.96
N ILE A 98 -11.94 20.28 2.55
CA ILE A 98 -11.56 21.55 3.15
C ILE A 98 -12.82 22.34 3.52
N CYS A 99 -12.74 23.12 4.58
CA CYS A 99 -13.68 24.20 4.86
C CYS A 99 -12.99 25.52 4.49
N LEU A 100 -13.52 26.23 3.52
CA LEU A 100 -12.95 27.46 2.95
C LEU A 100 -13.75 28.66 3.46
N SER A 101 -13.09 29.59 4.15
CA SER A 101 -13.71 30.86 4.55
C SER A 101 -13.89 31.75 3.32
N LEU A 102 -15.07 32.37 3.17
CA LEU A 102 -15.38 33.33 2.11
C LEU A 102 -14.95 34.77 2.46
N LYS A 103 -14.23 34.96 3.57
CA LYS A 103 -13.66 36.26 3.94
C LYS A 103 -12.74 36.79 2.83
N GLY A 104 -13.01 38.00 2.34
CA GLY A 104 -12.25 38.63 1.25
C GLY A 104 -12.38 37.92 -0.12
N ALA A 105 -13.32 36.99 -0.27
CA ALA A 105 -13.59 36.31 -1.52
C ALA A 105 -14.45 37.18 -2.46
N GLN A 106 -14.13 37.19 -3.75
CA GLN A 106 -14.97 37.80 -4.80
C GLN A 106 -15.61 36.71 -5.64
N ILE A 107 -16.92 36.52 -5.52
CA ILE A 107 -17.67 35.62 -6.39
C ILE A 107 -17.92 36.35 -7.72
N GLN A 108 -17.43 35.78 -8.82
CA GLN A 108 -17.59 36.35 -10.16
C GLN A 108 -18.36 35.38 -11.06
N PRO A 109 -19.30 35.88 -11.88
CA PRO A 109 -19.92 35.08 -12.93
C PRO A 109 -18.87 34.50 -13.88
N ARG A 110 -19.11 33.28 -14.34
CA ARG A 110 -18.34 32.59 -15.38
C ARG A 110 -19.31 32.17 -16.48
N ALA A 111 -18.83 32.13 -17.73
CA ALA A 111 -19.58 31.50 -18.81
C ALA A 111 -20.01 30.07 -18.40
N GLN A 112 -21.25 29.72 -18.73
CA GLN A 112 -21.82 28.43 -18.39
C GLN A 112 -20.96 27.31 -19.00
N SER A 113 -20.52 26.37 -18.16
CA SER A 113 -19.81 25.19 -18.65
C SER A 113 -20.81 24.22 -19.26
N SER A 114 -20.37 23.46 -20.28
CA SER A 114 -21.15 22.32 -20.79
C SER A 114 -21.22 21.15 -19.78
N ALA A 115 -20.45 21.21 -18.69
CA ALA A 115 -20.52 20.25 -17.62
C ALA A 115 -21.79 20.43 -16.77
N PRO A 116 -22.70 19.43 -16.69
CA PRO A 116 -23.76 19.45 -15.69
C PRO A 116 -23.20 19.68 -14.28
N PHE A 117 -23.94 20.44 -13.48
CA PHE A 117 -23.60 20.79 -12.09
C PHE A 117 -22.31 21.61 -11.91
N TYR A 118 -21.73 22.15 -12.98
CA TYR A 118 -20.68 23.14 -12.86
C TYR A 118 -21.31 24.52 -12.60
N LEU A 119 -21.05 25.10 -11.43
CA LEU A 119 -21.63 26.39 -11.07
C LEU A 119 -21.13 27.47 -12.05
N PRO A 120 -22.01 28.35 -12.56
CA PRO A 120 -21.65 29.46 -13.45
C PRO A 120 -20.97 30.61 -12.69
N VAL A 121 -20.21 30.30 -11.64
CA VAL A 121 -19.46 31.25 -10.82
C VAL A 121 -18.05 30.73 -10.54
N ARG A 122 -17.15 31.65 -10.19
CA ARG A 122 -15.82 31.35 -9.66
C ARG A 122 -15.54 32.22 -8.45
N ILE A 123 -14.82 31.67 -7.48
CA ILE A 123 -14.43 32.39 -6.26
C ILE A 123 -13.01 32.90 -6.45
N ILE A 124 -12.78 34.20 -6.25
CA ILE A 124 -11.45 34.81 -6.38
C ILE A 124 -10.99 35.42 -5.06
N PHE A 125 -9.89 34.92 -4.53
CA PHE A 125 -9.17 35.47 -3.40
C PHE A 125 -8.01 36.32 -3.92
N LYS A 126 -7.97 37.62 -3.59
CA LYS A 126 -6.93 38.54 -4.09
C LYS A 126 -5.81 38.82 -3.08
N ASP A 127 -6.15 38.82 -1.79
CA ASP A 127 -5.25 39.29 -0.73
C ASP A 127 -4.88 38.18 0.28
N GLY A 128 -5.56 37.03 0.23
CA GLY A 128 -5.34 35.90 1.11
C GLY A 128 -6.55 34.97 1.14
N ILE A 129 -6.44 33.90 1.89
CA ILE A 129 -7.36 32.77 2.05
C ILE A 129 -7.19 32.22 3.46
N ALA A 130 -8.30 31.84 4.09
CA ALA A 130 -8.33 30.97 5.26
C ALA A 130 -9.06 29.66 4.91
N ALA A 131 -8.42 28.53 5.15
CA ALA A 131 -9.00 27.21 4.90
C ALA A 131 -8.59 26.22 5.99
N MET A 132 -9.53 25.38 6.42
CA MET A 132 -9.33 24.33 7.42
C MET A 132 -9.39 22.96 6.74
N LEU A 133 -8.42 22.08 7.04
CA LEU A 133 -8.42 20.73 6.51
C LEU A 133 -9.43 19.85 7.28
N MET A 134 -10.42 19.31 6.60
CA MET A 134 -11.47 18.46 7.18
C MET A 134 -11.18 16.96 7.02
N SER A 135 -10.22 16.60 6.16
CA SER A 135 -9.73 15.22 6.00
C SER A 135 -8.28 15.21 5.57
N GLY A 136 -7.56 14.12 5.84
CA GLY A 136 -6.15 13.96 5.47
C GLY A 136 -5.24 13.89 6.70
N PRO A 137 -3.91 13.83 6.50
CA PRO A 137 -2.95 13.68 7.60
C PRO A 137 -2.91 14.88 8.56
N GLU A 138 -3.37 16.06 8.13
CA GLU A 138 -3.38 17.30 8.92
C GLU A 138 -4.80 17.78 9.25
N ILE A 139 -5.71 16.86 9.57
CA ILE A 139 -7.10 17.20 9.92
C ILE A 139 -7.17 18.22 11.08
N GLY A 140 -8.04 19.22 10.93
CA GLY A 140 -8.21 20.33 11.89
C GLY A 140 -7.18 21.45 11.74
N LYS A 141 -6.16 21.30 10.90
CA LYS A 141 -5.17 22.36 10.66
C LYS A 141 -5.79 23.51 9.87
N VAL A 142 -5.60 24.73 10.37
CA VAL A 142 -6.06 25.97 9.74
C VAL A 142 -4.91 26.64 9.00
N PHE A 143 -5.12 26.92 7.73
CA PHE A 143 -4.20 27.67 6.88
C PHE A 143 -4.77 29.06 6.65
N ASN A 144 -4.21 30.07 7.31
CA ASN A 144 -4.66 31.46 7.20
C ASN A 144 -3.53 32.34 6.65
N THR A 145 -3.62 32.71 5.38
CA THR A 145 -2.56 33.48 4.69
C THR A 145 -2.57 34.97 4.99
N TRP A 146 -3.55 35.49 5.74
CA TRP A 146 -3.55 36.88 6.21
C TRP A 146 -2.69 37.08 7.45
N GLU A 147 -2.32 36.01 8.15
CA GLU A 147 -1.46 36.07 9.34
C GLU A 147 0.01 36.02 8.92
N VAL A 148 0.84 36.90 9.45
CA VAL A 148 2.26 36.98 9.02
C VAL A 148 3.08 35.78 9.53
N ASP A 149 2.58 35.04 10.53
CA ASP A 149 3.33 34.01 11.27
C ASP A 149 2.98 32.56 10.92
N TRP A 150 2.01 32.28 10.04
CA TRP A 150 1.60 30.88 9.75
C TRP A 150 2.74 30.05 9.14
N TYR A 151 3.66 30.71 8.43
CA TYR A 151 4.86 30.09 7.88
C TYR A 151 5.87 29.66 8.96
N SER A 152 5.94 30.40 10.08
CA SER A 152 6.87 30.11 11.18
C SER A 152 6.37 29.02 12.13
N ALA A 153 5.04 28.87 12.26
CA ALA A 153 4.43 27.89 13.15
C ALA A 153 4.37 26.47 12.59
N THR A 154 4.54 26.28 11.27
CA THR A 154 4.27 24.99 10.62
C THR A 154 5.45 24.02 10.57
N GLY A 155 6.66 24.39 11.01
CA GLY A 155 7.77 23.51 11.48
C GLY A 155 8.34 22.39 10.59
N ASP A 156 7.56 21.86 9.65
CA ASP A 156 7.70 20.57 9.00
C ASP A 156 7.51 20.66 7.46
N ILE A 157 7.66 21.84 6.86
CA ILE A 157 7.67 21.97 5.40
C ILE A 157 9.09 21.66 4.88
N PRO A 158 9.26 20.70 3.93
CA PRO A 158 10.56 20.41 3.31
C PRO A 158 11.16 21.68 2.69
N ARG A 159 12.48 21.84 2.80
CA ARG A 159 13.17 22.99 2.19
C ARG A 159 12.97 22.93 0.67
N ILE A 160 12.95 24.09 0.02
CA ILE A 160 12.76 24.24 -1.44
C ILE A 160 13.74 23.35 -2.26
N GLY A 161 14.88 22.95 -1.69
CA GLY A 161 15.79 21.96 -2.30
C GLY A 161 15.17 20.59 -2.57
N ASP A 162 14.26 20.12 -1.70
CA ASP A 162 13.68 18.76 -1.77
C ASP A 162 12.52 18.68 -2.78
N ILE A 163 11.81 19.79 -3.00
CA ILE A 163 10.69 19.89 -3.95
C ILE A 163 11.21 20.14 -5.39
N VAL A 164 12.35 20.82 -5.53
CA VAL A 164 12.97 21.05 -6.84
C VAL A 164 13.50 19.75 -7.44
N GLN A 165 13.87 18.74 -6.64
CA GLN A 165 14.28 17.43 -7.17
C GLN A 165 13.12 16.59 -7.74
N GLN A 166 11.88 16.78 -7.26
CA GLN A 166 10.69 16.13 -7.82
C GLN A 166 10.08 16.83 -9.05
N HIS A 167 10.40 18.10 -9.29
CA HIS A 167 9.86 18.87 -10.43
C HIS A 167 10.85 19.12 -11.58
N SER A 168 12.11 18.68 -11.45
CA SER A 168 13.15 18.92 -12.47
C SER A 168 13.33 17.81 -13.50
N THR A 169 12.54 16.72 -13.44
CA THR A 169 12.65 15.58 -14.39
C THR A 169 11.58 15.53 -15.47
N GLU A 170 10.60 16.45 -15.49
CA GLU A 170 9.44 16.32 -16.40
C GLU A 170 9.58 16.94 -17.81
N ASP A 171 10.69 17.58 -18.18
CA ASP A 171 10.91 18.05 -19.55
C ASP A 171 12.37 17.82 -20.01
N VAL A 172 12.77 16.55 -20.19
CA VAL A 172 13.85 16.21 -21.13
C VAL A 172 13.18 15.85 -22.45
N GLU A 173 13.07 16.84 -23.34
CA GLU A 173 12.86 16.59 -24.76
C GLU A 173 14.08 15.80 -25.27
N MET A 174 13.91 14.49 -25.49
CA MET A 174 15.00 13.60 -25.92
C MET A 174 15.63 14.12 -27.22
N SER A 175 16.78 14.76 -27.08
CA SER A 175 17.73 14.95 -28.16
C SER A 175 18.52 13.66 -28.32
N ASN A 176 18.25 12.96 -29.42
CA ASN A 176 18.86 11.70 -29.83
C ASN A 176 20.40 11.77 -29.82
N THR A 177 21.06 10.82 -29.13
CA THR A 177 22.46 10.46 -29.41
C THR A 177 22.54 8.97 -29.72
N ASN A 178 22.63 8.65 -31.01
CA ASN A 178 23.19 7.37 -31.45
C ASN A 178 24.73 7.49 -31.43
N PRO A 179 25.48 6.47 -31.01
CA PRO A 179 26.93 6.46 -31.15
C PRO A 179 27.32 6.21 -32.62
N PRO A 180 28.37 6.87 -33.14
CA PRO A 180 28.87 6.60 -34.49
C PRO A 180 29.57 5.23 -34.52
N SER A 181 29.11 4.32 -35.38
CA SER A 181 29.81 3.06 -35.64
C SER A 181 31.13 3.34 -36.37
N LYS A 182 32.27 3.12 -35.70
CA LYS A 182 33.56 2.95 -36.37
C LYS A 182 33.70 1.48 -36.79
N SER A 183 33.55 1.19 -38.07
CA SER A 183 34.08 -0.03 -38.68
C SER A 183 35.47 0.25 -39.25
N PRO A 184 36.46 -0.64 -39.05
CA PRO A 184 37.81 -0.47 -39.59
C PRO A 184 37.83 -0.86 -41.08
N GLN A 185 38.47 -0.03 -41.91
CA GLN A 185 38.93 -0.43 -43.23
C GLN A 185 40.05 -1.48 -43.10
N PRO A 186 40.14 -2.43 -44.04
CA PRO A 186 41.41 -2.93 -44.49
C PRO A 186 41.73 -2.42 -45.90
N GLU A 187 43.03 -2.26 -46.08
CA GLU A 187 43.75 -1.60 -47.15
C GLU A 187 44.00 -2.55 -48.35
N ILE A 188 43.69 -2.06 -49.56
CA ILE A 188 44.33 -2.26 -50.87
C ILE A 188 44.61 -3.69 -51.38
N VAL A 189 43.99 -4.06 -52.52
CA VAL A 189 44.68 -4.59 -53.72
C VAL A 189 43.96 -4.11 -54.99
N ALA A 190 44.72 -3.52 -55.91
CA ALA A 190 44.27 -3.05 -57.22
C ALA A 190 44.07 -4.19 -58.24
N SER A 191 43.07 -4.09 -59.13
CA SER A 191 43.26 -4.46 -60.55
C SER A 191 42.16 -3.92 -61.47
N GLN A 192 42.54 -3.79 -62.74
CA GLN A 192 42.01 -3.01 -63.85
C GLN A 192 40.65 -3.45 -64.44
N LYS A 193 39.99 -2.46 -65.06
CA LYS A 193 39.44 -2.42 -66.45
C LYS A 193 37.94 -2.66 -66.70
N ALA A 194 37.46 -1.76 -67.60
CA ALA A 194 36.37 -1.85 -68.57
C ALA A 194 34.97 -1.32 -68.20
N ARG A 195 34.78 -0.02 -68.49
CA ARG A 195 33.91 0.54 -69.55
C ARG A 195 32.46 -0.01 -69.64
N GLU A 196 31.48 0.84 -69.36
CA GLU A 196 30.50 1.31 -70.37
C GLU A 196 29.65 2.49 -69.85
N GLU A 197 29.50 3.47 -70.74
CA GLU A 197 28.69 4.69 -70.68
C GLU A 197 27.22 4.34 -71.06
N PRO A 198 26.17 5.15 -70.77
CA PRO A 198 25.99 6.37 -71.56
C PRO A 198 25.31 7.59 -70.88
N MET A 199 25.42 8.68 -71.64
CA MET A 199 24.96 10.06 -71.48
C MET A 199 23.43 10.32 -71.33
N PRO A 200 23.05 11.56 -70.94
CA PRO A 200 21.69 12.02 -70.65
C PRO A 200 21.01 12.74 -71.84
N VAL A 201 19.67 12.81 -71.86
CA VAL A 201 18.92 13.73 -72.73
C VAL A 201 17.73 14.39 -72.01
N LEU A 202 17.64 15.70 -72.21
CA LEU A 202 16.65 16.66 -71.75
C LEU A 202 15.29 16.58 -72.48
N ALA A 203 14.25 16.99 -71.75
CA ALA A 203 13.08 17.80 -72.14
C ALA A 203 12.16 17.37 -73.31
N SER A 204 10.84 17.34 -73.06
CA SER A 204 9.92 18.41 -73.50
C SER A 204 8.46 18.14 -73.10
N ARG A 205 7.71 19.23 -72.97
CA ARG A 205 6.28 19.35 -72.67
C ARG A 205 5.39 18.67 -73.71
N GLN A 206 4.19 18.24 -73.28
CA GLN A 206 2.96 18.51 -74.05
C GLN A 206 1.69 18.50 -73.17
N HIS A 207 0.84 19.49 -73.48
CA HIS A 207 -0.53 19.75 -73.02
C HIS A 207 -1.50 18.62 -73.35
N LEU A 208 -2.56 18.45 -72.54
CA LEU A 208 -3.93 18.27 -73.04
C LEU A 208 -4.98 18.48 -71.93
N ASP A 209 -5.90 19.40 -72.21
CA ASP A 209 -7.12 19.72 -71.48
C ASP A 209 -8.17 18.59 -71.53
N SER A 210 -9.07 18.53 -70.53
CA SER A 210 -10.54 18.66 -70.74
C SER A 210 -11.41 18.30 -69.51
N ARG A 211 -12.11 19.33 -69.01
CA ARG A 211 -13.59 19.47 -68.89
C ARG A 211 -14.42 18.70 -67.80
N ALA A 212 -14.74 19.46 -66.74
CA ALA A 212 -16.05 19.83 -66.15
C ALA A 212 -17.21 18.84 -65.92
N THR A 213 -17.78 18.87 -64.69
CA THR A 213 -19.24 19.03 -64.44
C THR A 213 -19.60 19.46 -62.99
N ASN A 214 -20.17 20.67 -62.87
CA ASN A 214 -21.25 21.22 -62.03
C ASN A 214 -21.58 20.75 -60.57
N LEU A 215 -21.49 21.71 -59.62
CA LEU A 215 -22.50 22.30 -58.67
C LEU A 215 -23.61 21.42 -58.01
N PRO A 216 -24.18 21.75 -56.80
CA PRO A 216 -24.36 23.11 -56.25
C PRO A 216 -24.08 23.34 -54.74
N GLN A 217 -23.94 24.63 -54.38
CA GLN A 217 -23.99 25.19 -53.02
C GLN A 217 -25.40 25.19 -52.41
N PRO A 218 -25.54 25.39 -51.09
CA PRO A 218 -25.96 26.72 -50.63
C PRO A 218 -25.15 27.26 -49.43
N GLY A 219 -25.00 28.58 -49.38
CA GLY A 219 -24.20 29.28 -48.39
C GLY A 219 -24.96 29.82 -47.17
N ALA A 220 -24.19 30.26 -46.17
CA ALA A 220 -24.56 31.34 -45.26
C ALA A 220 -23.28 32.00 -44.72
N ARG A 221 -23.29 33.33 -44.71
CA ARG A 221 -22.17 34.23 -44.39
C ARG A 221 -21.81 34.24 -42.91
N SER A 222 -20.54 34.46 -42.60
CA SER A 222 -20.02 34.91 -41.28
C SER A 222 -19.02 36.06 -41.50
N PRO A 223 -18.95 37.06 -40.62
CA PRO A 223 -18.21 38.30 -40.86
C PRO A 223 -16.71 38.19 -40.53
N GLU A 224 -15.90 38.88 -41.33
CA GLU A 224 -14.51 39.22 -41.03
C GLU A 224 -14.44 40.06 -39.74
N MET A 225 -13.50 39.69 -38.86
CA MET A 225 -12.92 40.61 -37.89
C MET A 225 -11.40 40.57 -37.96
N ASP A 226 -10.84 41.75 -38.13
CA ASP A 226 -9.44 42.08 -38.29
C ASP A 226 -8.56 41.63 -37.12
N PHE A 227 -7.45 40.96 -37.43
CA PHE A 227 -6.35 40.76 -36.49
C PHE A 227 -5.46 42.01 -36.41
N THR A 228 -5.42 42.61 -35.23
CA THR A 228 -4.63 43.81 -34.92
C THR A 228 -3.11 43.56 -34.92
N ARG A 229 -2.36 44.60 -35.28
CA ARG A 229 -0.88 44.72 -35.36
C ARG A 229 -0.06 44.25 -34.13
N GLY A 230 -0.68 43.81 -33.03
CA GLY A 230 -0.01 43.34 -31.81
C GLY A 230 0.66 41.96 -31.94
N GLN A 231 0.15 41.06 -32.79
CA GLN A 231 0.70 39.70 -32.92
C GLN A 231 2.04 39.61 -33.69
N ARG A 232 2.39 40.63 -34.49
CA ARG A 232 3.66 40.64 -35.24
C ARG A 232 4.88 41.05 -34.41
N ARG A 233 4.72 41.74 -33.27
CA ARG A 233 5.83 42.12 -32.38
C ARG A 233 6.26 41.02 -31.41
N ARG A 234 5.40 40.06 -31.08
CA ARG A 234 5.73 38.93 -30.19
C ARG A 234 6.64 37.88 -30.84
N ARG A 235 6.50 37.66 -32.16
CA ARG A 235 7.35 36.71 -32.92
C ARG A 235 8.80 37.18 -33.13
N LYS A 236 9.10 38.47 -32.98
CA LYS A 236 10.47 39.01 -33.18
C LYS A 236 11.33 39.03 -31.90
N ARG A 237 10.71 38.96 -30.71
CA ARG A 237 11.43 38.91 -29.41
C ARG A 237 11.79 37.48 -28.95
N GLN A 238 11.18 36.45 -29.55
CA GLN A 238 11.46 35.05 -29.21
C GLN A 238 12.66 34.47 -29.99
N ALA A 239 13.08 35.11 -31.08
CA ALA A 239 14.24 34.71 -31.88
C ALA A 239 15.59 35.31 -31.42
N GLN A 240 15.61 36.12 -30.35
CA GLN A 240 16.82 36.81 -29.87
C GLN A 240 17.32 36.34 -28.50
N LYS A 241 16.65 35.35 -27.88
CA LYS A 241 17.01 34.81 -26.56
C LYS A 241 17.76 33.47 -26.60
N SER A 242 17.94 32.89 -27.79
CA SER A 242 18.63 31.60 -28.01
C SER A 242 20.11 31.71 -28.40
N SER A 243 20.71 32.90 -28.39
CA SER A 243 22.10 33.12 -28.81
C SER A 243 23.08 33.56 -27.70
N ALA A 244 22.76 33.38 -26.41
CA ALA A 244 23.56 33.92 -25.30
C ALA A 244 23.98 32.93 -24.21
N PHE A 245 23.98 31.61 -24.48
CA PHE A 245 24.43 30.60 -23.49
C PHE A 245 25.51 29.64 -23.98
N LYS A 246 26.25 29.99 -25.04
CA LYS A 246 27.35 29.17 -25.58
C LYS A 246 28.67 29.94 -25.56
N ALA A 247 29.18 30.24 -24.36
CA ALA A 247 30.57 30.65 -24.14
C ALA A 247 30.91 30.69 -22.63
N ARG A 248 31.35 29.57 -22.04
CA ARG A 248 32.45 29.55 -21.05
C ARG A 248 32.73 28.14 -20.48
N ARG A 249 34.04 27.85 -20.45
CA ARG A 249 34.78 26.83 -19.67
C ARG A 249 35.03 25.48 -20.33
N GLU A 250 36.03 25.50 -21.21
CA GLU A 250 37.16 24.55 -21.16
C GLU A 250 38.13 25.01 -20.05
N SER A 251 38.47 24.14 -19.10
CA SER A 251 39.84 23.83 -18.66
C SER A 251 39.80 22.77 -17.55
N ASP A 252 40.91 22.03 -17.47
CA ASP A 252 41.34 21.16 -16.37
C ASP A 252 41.02 19.66 -16.58
N GLY A 253 41.91 19.04 -17.35
CA GLY A 253 42.15 17.61 -17.29
C GLY A 253 43.01 17.26 -16.08
N HIS A 254 42.68 16.16 -15.43
CA HIS A 254 43.63 15.39 -14.64
C HIS A 254 43.50 13.90 -14.97
N GLU A 255 44.60 13.40 -15.50
CA GLU A 255 44.97 12.03 -15.81
C GLU A 255 45.20 11.27 -14.49
N ILE A 256 44.45 10.17 -14.26
CA ILE A 256 44.80 9.17 -13.24
C ILE A 256 44.65 7.78 -13.84
N ALA A 257 45.72 7.02 -13.63
CA ALA A 257 46.07 5.76 -14.25
C ALA A 257 45.19 4.56 -13.88
N THR A 258 45.14 3.64 -14.83
CA THR A 258 44.72 2.24 -14.74
C THR A 258 45.50 1.48 -13.66
N PRO A 259 44.85 0.58 -12.89
CA PRO A 259 45.52 -0.59 -12.37
C PRO A 259 45.06 -1.85 -13.11
N GLN A 260 46.05 -2.69 -13.36
CA GLN A 260 46.01 -3.94 -14.10
C GLN A 260 45.16 -5.00 -13.41
N ALA A 261 44.57 -5.88 -14.23
CA ALA A 261 43.92 -7.10 -13.80
C ALA A 261 44.96 -8.09 -13.26
N GLU A 262 44.81 -8.50 -12.00
CA GLU A 262 45.54 -9.62 -11.44
C GLU A 262 44.76 -10.93 -11.67
N VAL A 263 45.44 -11.87 -12.28
CA VAL A 263 45.01 -13.24 -12.55
C VAL A 263 45.08 -14.03 -11.24
N VAL A 264 43.93 -14.49 -10.72
CA VAL A 264 43.88 -15.41 -9.57
C VAL A 264 43.58 -16.83 -10.06
N VAL A 265 44.57 -17.70 -9.85
CA VAL A 265 44.58 -19.16 -10.05
C VAL A 265 43.66 -19.85 -9.01
N PRO A 266 42.95 -20.95 -9.36
CA PRO A 266 42.03 -21.62 -8.45
C PRO A 266 42.74 -22.50 -7.41
N ARG A 267 42.27 -22.48 -6.16
CA ARG A 267 42.64 -23.42 -5.08
C ARG A 267 41.38 -24.06 -4.46
N PRO A 268 41.49 -25.23 -3.80
CA PRO A 268 40.57 -26.34 -4.01
C PRO A 268 39.59 -26.60 -2.86
N GLN A 269 38.54 -27.32 -3.24
CA GLN A 269 37.57 -28.12 -2.48
C GLN A 269 37.82 -28.29 -0.97
N SER A 270 36.85 -27.84 -0.17
CA SER A 270 36.67 -28.20 1.23
C SER A 270 35.68 -29.38 1.39
N SER A 271 35.99 -30.20 2.40
CA SER A 271 35.43 -31.52 2.75
C SER A 271 34.14 -31.43 3.62
N PRO A 272 33.49 -32.56 3.97
CA PRO A 272 32.06 -32.64 4.34
C PRO A 272 31.78 -32.34 5.84
N PRO A 273 30.50 -32.17 6.24
CA PRO A 273 30.15 -31.70 7.57
C PRO A 273 30.23 -32.80 8.65
N THR A 274 30.82 -32.41 9.78
CA THR A 274 30.95 -33.19 11.01
C THR A 274 29.65 -33.20 11.82
N ASN A 275 29.33 -34.39 12.35
CA ASN A 275 28.23 -34.77 13.22
C ASN A 275 27.83 -33.75 14.31
N VAL A 276 26.53 -33.43 14.36
CA VAL A 276 25.87 -32.73 15.47
C VAL A 276 25.41 -33.76 16.50
N ARG A 277 25.88 -33.56 17.74
CA ARG A 277 25.61 -34.36 18.94
C ARG A 277 24.29 -33.93 19.59
N SER A 278 23.38 -34.88 19.80
CA SER A 278 22.09 -34.66 20.48
C SER A 278 22.26 -34.48 22.00
N PRO A 279 21.44 -33.65 22.67
CA PRO A 279 21.34 -33.61 24.14
C PRO A 279 20.41 -34.73 24.68
N PRO A 280 20.63 -35.20 25.93
CA PRO A 280 19.99 -36.41 26.46
C PRO A 280 18.54 -36.19 26.89
N GLN A 281 17.72 -37.22 26.62
CA GLN A 281 16.37 -37.41 27.14
C GLN A 281 16.40 -37.52 28.67
N LEU A 282 15.52 -36.76 29.34
CA LEU A 282 15.09 -37.03 30.71
C LEU A 282 13.70 -37.69 30.66
N SER A 283 13.64 -38.87 31.23
CA SER A 283 12.48 -39.74 31.34
C SER A 283 11.48 -39.26 32.38
N SER A 284 10.21 -39.42 32.00
CA SER A 284 8.99 -39.43 32.80
C SER A 284 9.07 -40.15 34.16
N ASN A 285 8.31 -39.66 35.14
CA ASN A 285 7.35 -40.49 35.86
C ASN A 285 6.25 -39.64 36.53
N GLU A 286 5.02 -40.04 36.25
CA GLU A 286 3.78 -39.69 36.97
C GLU A 286 3.79 -40.31 38.38
N ARG A 287 3.15 -39.64 39.36
CA ARG A 287 2.04 -40.21 40.16
C ARG A 287 1.52 -39.26 41.24
N THR A 288 0.22 -38.95 41.11
CA THR A 288 -0.85 -39.02 42.13
C THR A 288 -0.56 -38.94 43.64
N SER A 289 -1.32 -38.04 44.28
CA SER A 289 -2.26 -38.29 45.41
C SER A 289 -1.76 -38.40 46.86
N SER A 290 -2.32 -37.48 47.69
CA SER A 290 -2.92 -37.70 49.02
C SER A 290 -2.07 -38.07 50.24
N GLY A 291 -2.27 -37.31 51.34
CA GLY A 291 -2.57 -37.92 52.65
C GLY A 291 -1.58 -37.71 53.80
N SER A 292 -1.99 -36.84 54.73
CA SER A 292 -2.09 -37.09 56.19
C SER A 292 -0.87 -37.45 57.05
N GLU A 293 -0.65 -36.58 58.04
CA GLU A 293 -0.43 -36.82 59.48
C GLU A 293 0.84 -37.49 60.08
N GLN A 294 1.35 -36.74 61.08
CA GLN A 294 1.76 -37.14 62.43
C GLN A 294 3.13 -37.79 62.74
N THR A 295 3.79 -37.15 63.73
CA THR A 295 4.66 -37.70 64.81
C THR A 295 6.03 -38.28 64.38
N SER A 296 7.15 -38.13 65.07
CA SER A 296 7.46 -37.82 66.48
C SER A 296 8.97 -37.54 66.66
N SER A 297 9.29 -36.73 67.67
CA SER A 297 10.43 -36.82 68.61
C SER A 297 11.85 -37.20 68.14
N SER A 298 12.85 -36.36 68.48
CA SER A 298 13.78 -36.72 69.55
C SER A 298 14.51 -35.48 70.11
N SER A 299 14.73 -35.53 71.42
CA SER A 299 15.22 -34.48 72.30
C SER A 299 16.70 -34.71 72.62
N LYS A 300 17.49 -33.65 72.84
CA LYS A 300 18.59 -33.67 73.83
C LYS A 300 19.01 -32.26 74.28
N ARG A 301 18.60 -31.94 75.51
CA ARG A 301 19.11 -30.89 76.42
C ARG A 301 20.57 -31.13 76.82
N ILE A 302 21.38 -30.07 76.97
CA ILE A 302 22.24 -29.83 78.16
C ILE A 302 22.28 -28.31 78.48
N ALA A 303 21.72 -27.99 79.65
CA ALA A 303 22.03 -27.05 80.75
C ALA A 303 23.04 -25.86 80.64
N PRO A 304 22.94 -24.88 81.57
CA PRO A 304 23.17 -23.45 81.36
C PRO A 304 24.46 -22.88 81.98
N VAL A 305 24.90 -21.70 81.53
CA VAL A 305 25.89 -20.88 82.24
C VAL A 305 25.40 -19.43 82.35
N SER A 306 25.79 -18.86 83.49
CA SER A 306 25.29 -17.73 84.26
C SER A 306 25.30 -16.34 83.62
N VAL A 307 24.34 -15.57 84.11
CA VAL A 307 24.14 -14.12 84.04
C VAL A 307 25.40 -13.34 84.47
N THR A 308 25.84 -12.42 83.61
CA THR A 308 26.56 -11.21 84.02
C THR A 308 26.00 -10.05 83.20
N MET A 309 25.36 -9.10 83.88
CA MET A 309 24.93 -7.85 83.25
C MET A 309 26.13 -6.93 83.04
N PRO A 310 26.28 -6.30 81.86
CA PRO A 310 26.97 -5.04 81.72
C PRO A 310 25.99 -3.88 81.53
N SER A 311 26.38 -2.75 82.11
CA SER A 311 25.79 -1.42 82.10
C SER A 311 25.29 -0.90 80.73
N PRO A 312 24.36 0.07 80.71
CA PRO A 312 23.80 0.61 79.47
C PRO A 312 24.87 1.32 78.63
N PRO A 313 24.91 1.11 77.30
CA PRO A 313 25.77 1.88 76.42
C PRO A 313 25.26 3.33 76.29
N PRO A 314 26.17 4.30 76.07
CA PRO A 314 25.82 5.70 75.93
C PRO A 314 24.99 5.92 74.66
N ALA A 315 24.14 6.96 74.70
CA ALA A 315 23.30 7.39 73.60
C ALA A 315 24.10 7.51 72.29
N ASN A 316 23.73 6.67 71.33
CA ASN A 316 24.33 6.65 69.99
C ASN A 316 23.93 7.92 69.22
N ASP A 317 24.97 8.56 68.70
CA ASP A 317 24.98 9.66 67.76
C ASP A 317 24.20 9.28 66.47
N PRO A 318 23.20 10.06 66.01
CA PRO A 318 22.37 9.72 64.84
C PRO A 318 23.08 9.85 63.48
N ALA A 319 24.42 9.86 63.43
CA ALA A 319 25.18 10.34 62.26
C ALA A 319 25.66 9.26 61.25
N HIS A 320 25.33 7.96 61.40
CA HIS A 320 25.95 6.93 60.55
C HIS A 320 25.06 5.91 59.81
N ASN A 321 23.74 6.12 59.72
CA ASN A 321 22.88 5.29 58.86
C ASN A 321 22.87 5.74 57.39
N HIS A 322 24.03 5.82 56.74
CA HIS A 322 24.12 6.00 55.28
C HIS A 322 24.21 4.65 54.57
N GLY A 323 23.21 3.79 54.76
CA GLY A 323 23.10 2.57 53.95
C GLY A 323 22.84 2.90 52.46
N PRO A 324 23.10 1.97 51.52
CA PRO A 324 22.89 2.20 50.08
C PRO A 324 21.49 2.68 49.70
N LEU A 325 20.48 2.38 50.52
CA LEU A 325 19.09 2.82 50.33
C LEU A 325 18.88 4.32 50.60
N ALA A 326 19.78 4.97 51.34
CA ALA A 326 19.74 6.41 51.60
C ALA A 326 20.38 7.25 50.47
N MET A 327 20.64 6.63 49.30
CA MET A 327 21.21 7.32 48.15
C MET A 327 20.30 8.45 47.67
N LYS A 328 20.86 9.65 47.51
CA LYS A 328 20.14 10.79 46.93
C LYS A 328 20.17 10.73 45.40
N ALA A 329 19.00 10.83 44.78
CA ALA A 329 18.89 10.92 43.33
C ALA A 329 19.37 12.28 42.78
N GLY A 330 19.92 12.25 41.57
CA GLY A 330 20.44 13.39 40.82
C GLY A 330 21.89 13.74 41.16
N MET A 331 22.61 14.31 40.19
CA MET A 331 23.99 14.76 40.38
C MET A 331 24.36 15.91 39.44
N THR A 332 25.46 16.59 39.73
CA THR A 332 26.05 17.60 38.84
C THR A 332 27.49 17.18 38.50
N THR A 333 27.81 17.11 37.21
CA THR A 333 29.15 16.73 36.75
C THR A 333 30.17 17.81 37.09
N GLN A 334 31.45 17.49 36.98
CA GLN A 334 32.51 18.51 37.10
C GLN A 334 32.41 19.59 36.01
N GLY A 335 31.84 19.24 34.84
CA GLY A 335 31.57 20.17 33.75
C GLY A 335 30.30 21.02 33.91
N GLY A 336 29.59 20.90 35.04
CA GLY A 336 28.37 21.67 35.33
C GLY A 336 27.09 21.09 34.73
N ASP A 337 27.15 19.94 34.05
CA ASP A 337 25.94 19.27 33.56
C ASP A 337 25.14 18.73 34.73
N VAL A 338 23.85 19.06 34.79
CA VAL A 338 22.93 18.56 35.81
C VAL A 338 22.18 17.35 35.28
N PHE A 339 22.22 16.26 36.04
CA PHE A 339 21.39 15.08 35.86
C PHE A 339 20.24 15.12 36.86
N ILE A 340 19.03 15.30 36.34
CA ILE A 340 17.82 15.58 37.12
C ILE A 340 17.26 14.25 37.68
N PRO A 341 16.85 14.19 38.96
CA PRO A 341 16.11 13.05 39.49
C PRO A 341 14.85 12.76 38.68
N ILE A 342 14.54 11.50 38.43
CA ILE A 342 13.43 11.12 37.54
C ILE A 342 12.08 11.74 37.95
N ARG A 343 11.75 11.78 39.26
CA ARG A 343 10.50 12.39 39.74
C ARG A 343 10.45 13.92 39.58
N LYS A 344 11.59 14.57 39.39
CA LYS A 344 11.68 16.03 39.20
C LYS A 344 11.69 16.45 37.74
N ILE A 345 11.48 15.50 36.81
CA ILE A 345 11.36 15.83 35.40
C ILE A 345 10.01 16.50 35.18
N GLU A 346 10.04 17.77 34.76
CA GLU A 346 8.86 18.52 34.38
C GLU A 346 8.75 18.62 32.85
N PRO A 347 7.53 18.64 32.28
CA PRO A 347 7.34 18.89 30.87
C PRO A 347 7.82 20.29 30.51
N GLY A 348 8.69 20.38 29.50
CA GLY A 348 9.31 21.64 29.12
C GLY A 348 9.99 21.58 27.75
N PRO A 349 10.24 22.75 27.13
CA PRO A 349 10.90 22.82 25.83
C PRO A 349 12.41 22.51 25.93
N GLU A 350 12.98 22.58 27.13
CA GLU A 350 14.41 22.42 27.37
C GLU A 350 14.85 20.95 27.33
N PHE A 351 16.12 20.77 26.93
CA PHE A 351 16.76 19.47 26.97
C PHE A 351 17.28 19.17 28.38
N PHE A 352 17.08 17.94 28.85
CA PHE A 352 17.51 17.51 30.17
C PHE A 352 18.39 16.25 30.11
N ASN A 353 19.10 15.96 31.20
CA ASN A 353 19.93 14.77 31.33
C ASN A 353 19.43 13.92 32.51
N ILE A 354 19.48 12.60 32.38
CA ILE A 354 19.07 11.66 33.43
C ILE A 354 20.03 10.47 33.52
N ILE A 355 20.11 9.88 34.71
CA ILE A 355 20.81 8.61 34.97
C ILE A 355 19.81 7.69 35.65
N GLY A 356 19.69 6.46 35.18
CA GLY A 356 18.77 5.49 35.79
C GLY A 356 19.14 4.05 35.50
N VAL A 357 18.66 3.16 36.36
CA VAL A 357 18.78 1.71 36.22
C VAL A 357 17.73 1.22 35.24
N VAL A 358 18.14 0.38 34.29
CA VAL A 358 17.26 -0.18 33.27
C VAL A 358 16.43 -1.33 33.85
N THR A 359 15.10 -1.18 33.84
CA THR A 359 14.16 -2.21 34.33
C THR A 359 13.44 -2.97 33.21
N SER A 360 13.38 -2.38 32.01
CA SER A 360 12.80 -3.03 30.83
C SER A 360 13.35 -2.41 29.55
N ILE A 361 13.55 -3.23 28.52
CA ILE A 361 14.03 -2.84 27.20
C ILE A 361 13.14 -3.49 26.15
N LYS A 362 12.75 -2.72 25.13
CA LYS A 362 12.13 -3.30 23.92
C LYS A 362 13.19 -3.56 22.84
N PRO A 363 12.98 -4.57 21.98
CA PRO A 363 13.84 -4.80 20.82
C PRO A 363 13.87 -3.55 19.93
N VAL A 364 14.94 -3.40 19.16
CA VAL A 364 15.06 -2.33 18.17
C VAL A 364 13.99 -2.53 17.10
N THR A 365 13.24 -1.46 16.81
CA THR A 365 12.17 -1.45 15.81
C THR A 365 12.42 -0.34 14.81
N PHE A 366 12.04 -0.54 13.54
CA PHE A 366 12.05 0.52 12.54
C PHE A 366 10.69 1.22 12.52
N THR A 367 10.69 2.53 12.70
CA THR A 367 9.46 3.34 12.80
C THR A 367 8.91 3.67 11.41
N ARG A 368 7.66 4.14 11.37
CA ARG A 368 7.04 4.66 10.14
C ARG A 368 7.77 5.89 9.58
N SER A 369 8.44 6.67 10.43
CA SER A 369 9.29 7.80 10.04
C SER A 369 10.65 7.37 9.46
N GLN A 370 10.84 6.07 9.20
CA GLN A 370 12.09 5.48 8.72
C GLN A 370 13.28 5.71 9.67
N GLU A 371 13.01 5.65 10.98
CA GLU A 371 14.04 5.76 12.01
C GLU A 371 14.10 4.47 12.83
N TRP A 372 15.30 4.02 13.18
CA TRP A 372 15.48 3.00 14.19
C TRP A 372 15.09 3.56 15.56
N CYS A 373 14.35 2.79 16.34
CA CYS A 373 13.90 3.17 17.66
C CYS A 373 14.19 2.06 18.68
N ARG A 374 14.67 2.43 19.86
CA ARG A 374 14.79 1.54 21.02
C ARG A 374 14.15 2.20 22.23
N ASN A 375 13.35 1.43 22.97
CA ASN A 375 12.59 1.94 24.11
C ASN A 375 13.15 1.36 25.40
N PHE A 376 13.35 2.21 26.40
CA PHE A 376 13.84 1.86 27.73
C PHE A 376 12.80 2.25 28.78
N THR A 377 12.73 1.47 29.86
CA THR A 377 12.07 1.88 31.11
C THR A 377 13.13 1.89 32.19
N ILE A 378 13.31 3.04 32.84
CA ILE A 378 14.36 3.27 33.82
C ILE A 378 13.81 3.79 35.15
N VAL A 379 14.58 3.61 36.22
CA VAL A 379 14.26 4.02 37.59
C VAL A 379 15.49 4.57 38.29
N ASP A 380 15.30 5.38 39.33
CA ASP A 380 16.35 5.93 40.20
C ASP A 380 15.83 6.01 41.65
N PRO A 381 16.63 6.46 42.64
CA PRO A 381 16.18 6.55 44.03
C PRO A 381 14.98 7.48 44.23
N SER A 382 14.75 8.45 43.35
CA SER A 382 13.58 9.33 43.44
C SER A 382 12.28 8.63 43.06
N CYS A 383 12.35 7.46 42.42
CA CYS A 383 11.17 6.69 42.05
C CYS A 383 10.56 5.86 43.20
N MET A 384 11.21 5.81 44.37
CA MET A 384 10.65 5.20 45.59
C MET A 384 9.72 6.17 46.31
N GLU A 385 8.73 5.66 47.03
CA GLU A 385 7.94 6.47 47.97
C GLU A 385 8.61 6.43 49.34
N ASP A 386 8.53 7.54 50.09
CA ASP A 386 9.29 7.73 51.33
C ASP A 386 9.01 6.64 52.38
N ASP A 387 7.86 5.96 52.30
CA ASP A 387 7.43 4.89 53.22
C ASP A 387 7.37 3.49 52.60
N THR A 388 7.69 3.31 51.31
CA THR A 388 7.64 1.99 50.67
C THR A 388 8.96 1.63 50.02
N GLU A 389 9.40 0.39 50.26
CA GLU A 389 10.60 -0.18 49.63
C GLU A 389 10.36 -0.58 48.16
N PHE A 390 9.22 -0.18 47.57
CA PHE A 390 8.82 -0.51 46.22
C PHE A 390 8.97 0.69 45.28
N VAL A 391 9.44 0.42 44.07
CA VAL A 391 9.58 1.45 43.04
C VAL A 391 8.23 1.72 42.39
N SER A 392 7.55 2.82 42.78
CA SER A 392 6.21 3.16 42.29
C SER A 392 6.22 3.88 40.94
N HIS A 393 7.31 4.61 40.64
CA HIS A 393 7.41 5.40 39.42
C HIS A 393 8.41 4.78 38.41
N LYS A 394 8.01 4.69 37.14
CA LYS A 394 8.86 4.17 36.05
C LYS A 394 8.88 5.15 34.90
N PHE A 395 10.06 5.57 34.48
CA PHE A 395 10.21 6.55 33.41
C PHE A 395 10.57 5.88 32.09
N ARG A 396 9.86 6.24 31.02
CA ARG A 396 10.07 5.67 29.69
C ARG A 396 10.93 6.59 28.86
N VAL A 397 11.92 6.04 28.16
CA VAL A 397 12.80 6.76 27.24
C VAL A 397 12.75 6.11 25.86
N ASN A 398 12.43 6.90 24.84
CA ASN A 398 12.40 6.48 23.43
C ASN A 398 13.59 7.10 22.71
N CYS A 399 14.52 6.28 22.24
CA CYS A 399 15.72 6.73 21.54
C CYS A 399 15.57 6.45 20.04
N PHE A 400 15.86 7.43 19.20
CA PHE A 400 15.72 7.35 17.74
C PHE A 400 17.06 7.50 17.04
N GLN A 401 17.24 6.84 15.90
CA GLN A 401 18.42 6.93 15.06
C GLN A 401 18.12 6.68 13.58
N LYS A 402 18.62 7.54 12.69
CA LYS A 402 18.43 7.41 11.24
C LYS A 402 19.46 6.51 10.58
N LYS A 403 20.74 6.66 10.94
CA LYS A 403 21.85 6.10 10.15
C LYS A 403 22.23 4.68 10.54
N HIS A 404 22.51 4.46 11.82
CA HIS A 404 23.08 3.20 12.29
C HIS A 404 22.35 2.69 13.53
N THR A 405 21.92 1.43 13.52
CA THR A 405 21.31 0.79 14.70
C THR A 405 22.26 0.73 15.89
N ALA A 406 23.56 0.54 15.65
CA ALA A 406 24.60 0.49 16.69
C ALA A 406 24.74 1.80 17.49
N TRP A 407 24.30 2.93 16.93
CA TRP A 407 24.28 4.24 17.59
C TRP A 407 23.14 4.40 18.60
N LEU A 408 22.19 3.45 18.65
CA LEU A 408 21.19 3.39 19.72
C LEU A 408 21.83 2.84 21.01
N PRO A 409 21.34 3.25 22.20
CA PRO A 409 21.89 2.77 23.46
C PRO A 409 21.92 1.24 23.56
N GLN A 410 23.06 0.72 24.01
CA GLN A 410 23.32 -0.71 24.20
C GLN A 410 23.43 -0.98 25.70
N ALA A 411 22.34 -1.45 26.30
CA ALA A 411 22.25 -1.79 27.71
C ALA A 411 21.36 -3.00 27.90
N ASP A 412 21.57 -3.74 28.98
CA ASP A 412 20.74 -4.85 29.44
C ASP A 412 19.91 -4.45 30.66
N VAL A 413 18.93 -5.28 31.03
CA VAL A 413 18.16 -5.06 32.26
C VAL A 413 19.09 -5.21 33.46
N GLY A 414 19.06 -4.23 34.36
CA GLY A 414 19.95 -4.13 35.52
C GLY A 414 21.19 -3.28 35.29
N ASP A 415 21.52 -2.90 34.05
CA ASP A 415 22.56 -1.91 33.77
C ASP A 415 22.09 -0.50 34.13
N ILE A 416 23.02 0.44 34.25
CA ILE A 416 22.73 1.86 34.42
C ILE A 416 22.98 2.58 33.10
N VAL A 417 22.04 3.41 32.68
CA VAL A 417 22.18 4.24 31.47
C VAL A 417 22.18 5.72 31.82
N LEU A 418 23.07 6.45 31.16
CA LEU A 418 23.14 7.91 31.22
C LEU A 418 22.60 8.43 29.89
N PHE A 419 21.57 9.25 29.95
CA PHE A 419 21.06 9.95 28.78
C PHE A 419 21.30 11.44 28.92
N ARG A 420 21.85 12.03 27.87
CA ARG A 420 22.06 13.47 27.75
C ARG A 420 21.21 14.02 26.61
N ARG A 421 20.70 15.22 26.82
CA ARG A 421 19.87 15.97 25.87
C ARG A 421 18.61 15.21 25.45
N LEU A 422 17.87 14.69 26.42
CA LEU A 422 16.50 14.22 26.23
C LEU A 422 15.53 15.39 26.17
N LYS A 423 14.42 15.22 25.44
CA LYS A 423 13.28 16.14 25.45
C LYS A 423 12.06 15.45 26.03
N THR A 424 11.21 16.16 26.76
CA THR A 424 9.97 15.58 27.28
C THR A 424 8.93 15.50 26.17
N SER A 425 8.12 14.44 26.16
CA SER A 425 6.96 14.32 25.28
C SER A 425 5.77 13.72 26.04
N LEU A 426 4.58 14.22 25.74
CA LEU A 426 3.30 13.74 26.28
C LEU A 426 2.82 12.58 25.40
N PHE A 427 2.73 11.38 25.97
CA PHE A 427 2.22 10.21 25.26
C PHE A 427 1.30 9.38 26.16
N SER A 428 0.05 9.19 25.71
CA SER A 428 -0.97 8.42 26.44
C SER A 428 -1.22 8.91 27.87
N GLY A 429 -1.20 10.23 28.09
CA GLY A 429 -1.42 10.83 29.41
C GLY A 429 -0.24 10.74 30.38
N GLY A 430 0.87 10.10 29.99
CA GLY A 430 2.12 10.11 30.74
C GLY A 430 3.21 10.89 30.01
N PHE A 431 4.23 11.33 30.75
CA PHE A 431 5.43 11.93 30.17
C PHE A 431 6.48 10.86 29.89
N ASN A 432 7.17 10.99 28.76
CA ASN A 432 8.33 10.19 28.41
C ASN A 432 9.51 11.08 28.00
N GLY A 433 10.72 10.53 28.06
CA GLY A 433 11.91 11.13 27.48
C GLY A 433 12.07 10.70 26.03
N VAL A 434 12.40 11.63 25.16
CA VAL A 434 12.68 11.39 23.74
C VAL A 434 14.12 11.79 23.45
N GLY A 435 14.91 10.83 22.97
CA GLY A 435 16.26 11.04 22.50
C GLY A 435 16.30 11.10 20.97
N TYR A 436 16.51 12.30 20.42
CA TYR A 436 16.59 12.52 18.97
C TYR A 436 17.94 12.09 18.39
N HIS A 437 17.91 11.61 17.15
CA HIS A 437 19.05 10.98 16.46
C HIS A 437 20.29 11.86 16.30
N ASP A 438 20.12 13.19 16.38
CA ASP A 438 21.14 14.23 16.17
C ASP A 438 21.53 14.97 17.46
N LYS A 439 20.85 14.69 18.59
CA LYS A 439 21.05 15.39 19.86
C LYS A 439 21.39 14.47 21.03
N LEU A 440 20.79 13.28 21.07
CA LEU A 440 20.95 12.31 22.16
C LEU A 440 22.43 11.97 22.34
N ARG A 441 22.93 11.97 23.57
CA ARG A 441 24.20 11.28 23.87
C ARG A 441 24.00 10.30 25.01
N TRP A 442 24.67 9.17 24.97
CA TRP A 442 24.44 8.12 25.95
C TRP A 442 25.70 7.35 26.33
N ALA A 443 25.70 6.81 27.54
CA ALA A 443 26.69 5.88 28.05
C ALA A 443 25.99 4.78 28.87
N THR A 444 26.55 3.57 28.86
CA THR A 444 26.05 2.44 29.65
C THR A 444 27.09 2.04 30.68
N TYR A 445 26.71 1.97 31.94
CA TYR A 445 27.52 1.47 33.05
C TYR A 445 27.08 0.06 33.42
N ASP A 446 28.03 -0.88 33.30
CA ASP A 446 27.84 -2.27 33.68
C ASP A 446 27.90 -2.40 35.21
N THR A 447 26.79 -2.80 35.82
CA THR A 447 26.68 -2.89 37.27
C THR A 447 27.49 -4.05 37.86
N GLN A 448 27.76 -5.10 37.08
CA GLN A 448 28.57 -6.24 37.50
C GLN A 448 30.06 -5.94 37.38
N ALA A 449 30.48 -5.40 36.22
CA ALA A 449 31.88 -5.05 35.97
C ALA A 449 32.31 -3.73 36.61
N ARG A 450 31.37 -2.95 37.15
CA ARG A 450 31.57 -1.64 37.81
C ARG A 450 32.35 -0.65 36.94
N ARG A 451 32.08 -0.64 35.63
CA ARG A 451 32.73 0.25 34.65
C ARG A 451 31.80 0.59 33.49
N PHE A 452 32.10 1.67 32.78
CA PHE A 452 31.41 2.00 31.54
C PHE A 452 31.71 0.97 30.45
N ARG A 453 30.66 0.49 29.76
CA ARG A 453 30.80 -0.39 28.61
C ARG A 453 31.30 0.42 27.42
N VAL A 454 32.27 -0.15 26.71
CA VAL A 454 32.61 0.30 25.37
C VAL A 454 31.51 -0.21 24.44
N PRO A 455 30.78 0.67 23.72
CA PRO A 455 29.73 0.24 22.79
C PRO A 455 30.29 -0.73 21.75
N ASP A 456 29.51 -1.73 21.35
CA ASP A 456 29.88 -2.57 20.22
C ASP A 456 29.69 -1.78 18.93
N ARG A 457 30.77 -1.61 18.17
CA ARG A 457 30.87 -0.69 17.02
C ARG A 457 30.98 -1.41 15.68
N ILE A 458 30.53 -2.66 15.57
CA ILE A 458 30.68 -3.49 14.35
C ILE A 458 30.41 -2.64 13.08
N ASP A 459 31.49 -2.26 12.39
CA ASP A 459 31.52 -1.49 11.15
C ASP A 459 30.87 -0.09 11.14
N VAL A 460 30.73 0.57 12.29
CA VAL A 460 30.10 1.91 12.38
C VAL A 460 31.09 2.99 12.83
N PRO A 461 31.15 4.17 12.16
CA PRO A 461 32.02 5.26 12.58
C PRO A 461 31.68 5.78 13.98
N HIS A 462 32.72 6.26 14.69
CA HIS A 462 32.58 6.85 16.02
C HIS A 462 31.75 8.14 16.01
N SER A 463 31.90 8.94 14.97
CA SER A 463 31.16 10.18 14.74
C SER A 463 30.81 10.31 13.26
N GLY A 464 29.74 11.04 12.97
CA GLY A 464 29.35 11.36 11.61
C GLY A 464 28.72 12.74 11.53
N THR A 465 28.69 13.31 10.33
CA THR A 465 27.90 14.52 10.07
C THR A 465 26.43 14.11 9.96
N PRO A 466 25.49 14.81 10.64
CA PRO A 466 24.06 14.52 10.50
C PRO A 466 23.58 14.68 9.04
N ASP A 467 24.03 15.74 8.38
CA ASP A 467 23.71 16.07 6.98
C ASP A 467 24.96 15.88 6.10
N GLU A 468 24.81 15.16 4.99
CA GLU A 468 25.82 14.66 4.04
C GLU A 468 26.75 15.74 3.42
N GLY A 469 27.57 16.40 4.24
CA GLY A 469 28.72 17.20 3.78
C GLY A 469 28.94 18.55 4.45
N SER A 470 28.07 19.02 5.35
CA SER A 470 28.22 20.39 5.92
C SER A 470 27.91 20.57 7.41
N GLY A 471 27.66 19.47 8.15
CA GLY A 471 27.29 19.53 9.57
C GLY A 471 28.46 19.39 10.56
N TYR A 472 28.24 19.83 11.81
CA TYR A 472 29.16 19.54 12.92
C TYR A 472 29.28 18.02 13.11
N MET A 473 30.50 17.54 13.40
CA MET A 473 30.71 16.14 13.76
C MET A 473 29.93 15.81 15.04
N TYR A 474 29.01 14.87 14.93
CA TYR A 474 28.19 14.41 16.04
C TYR A 474 28.56 12.96 16.38
N SER A 475 28.74 12.70 17.66
CA SER A 475 28.87 11.35 18.23
C SER A 475 27.72 11.14 19.22
N PRO A 476 26.96 10.04 19.10
CA PRO A 476 25.94 9.67 20.08
C PRO A 476 26.56 9.07 21.35
N TYR A 477 27.84 8.71 21.31
CA TYR A 477 28.55 8.13 22.44
C TYR A 477 28.99 9.24 23.39
N TYR A 478 28.56 9.14 24.65
CA TYR A 478 29.09 9.93 25.73
C TYR A 478 30.20 9.14 26.41
N GLU A 479 31.35 9.76 26.63
CA GLU A 479 32.50 9.17 27.32
C GLU A 479 32.66 9.89 28.67
N PRO A 480 32.07 9.34 29.76
CA PRO A 480 32.24 9.91 31.09
C PRO A 480 33.69 9.72 31.55
N SER A 481 34.20 10.65 32.36
CA SER A 481 35.54 10.49 32.95
C SER A 481 35.57 9.26 33.85
N GLU A 482 36.56 8.38 33.67
CA GLU A 482 36.74 7.18 34.50
C GLU A 482 36.98 7.51 35.99
N GLN A 483 37.45 8.72 36.28
CA GLN A 483 37.64 9.25 37.64
C GLN A 483 36.60 10.34 37.98
N GLY A 484 35.57 10.47 37.15
CA GLY A 484 34.51 11.47 37.28
C GLY A 484 33.53 11.16 38.42
N LYS A 485 32.74 12.19 38.77
CA LYS A 485 31.62 12.04 39.72
C LYS A 485 30.56 11.09 39.19
N GLU A 486 30.49 10.94 37.86
CA GLU A 486 29.57 10.07 37.14
C GLU A 486 29.82 8.59 37.47
N VAL A 487 31.08 8.13 37.48
CA VAL A 487 31.43 6.74 37.85
C VAL A 487 31.05 6.47 39.30
N GLN A 488 31.37 7.40 40.21
CA GLN A 488 31.04 7.27 41.63
C GLN A 488 29.53 7.21 41.85
N TYR A 489 28.77 8.06 41.16
CA TYR A 489 27.31 8.05 41.24
C TYR A 489 26.72 6.75 40.67
N CYS A 490 27.24 6.24 39.55
CA CYS A 490 26.79 4.96 38.98
C CYS A 490 27.12 3.77 39.89
N ALA A 491 28.29 3.78 40.56
CA ALA A 491 28.63 2.76 41.55
C ALA A 491 27.65 2.79 42.74
N GLN A 492 27.35 3.99 43.28
CA GLN A 492 26.35 4.14 44.33
C GLN A 492 24.95 3.70 43.88
N LEU A 493 24.58 4.01 42.64
CA LEU A 493 23.28 3.60 42.07
C LEU A 493 23.21 2.08 41.89
N ALA A 494 24.32 1.43 41.56
CA ALA A 494 24.42 -0.02 41.50
C ALA A 494 24.28 -0.64 42.90
N ASP A 495 24.91 -0.06 43.93
CA ASP A 495 24.77 -0.49 45.33
C ASP A 495 23.32 -0.34 45.83
N TRP A 496 22.70 0.79 45.51
CA TRP A 496 21.29 1.07 45.80
C TRP A 496 20.38 0.01 45.16
N TRP A 497 20.57 -0.27 43.87
CA TRP A 497 19.76 -1.26 43.14
C TRP A 497 19.95 -2.69 43.66
N GLN A 498 21.19 -3.06 44.01
CA GLN A 498 21.49 -4.34 44.64
C GLN A 498 20.84 -4.46 46.02
N ALA A 499 20.84 -3.38 46.82
CA ALA A 499 20.19 -3.37 48.13
C ALA A 499 18.66 -3.53 48.03
N ILE A 500 18.02 -2.96 47.01
CA ILE A 500 16.59 -3.19 46.73
C ILE A 500 16.33 -4.68 46.43
N HIS A 501 17.10 -5.27 45.51
CA HIS A 501 16.91 -6.68 45.16
C HIS A 501 17.23 -7.65 46.31
N ALA A 502 18.23 -7.34 47.14
CA ALA A 502 18.56 -8.15 48.32
C ALA A 502 17.40 -8.20 49.33
N LYS A 503 16.63 -7.11 49.45
CA LYS A 503 15.42 -7.06 50.29
C LYS A 503 14.24 -7.79 49.65
N GLU A 504 14.06 -7.65 48.33
CA GLU A 504 13.01 -8.37 47.59
C GLU A 504 13.19 -9.90 47.64
N GLN A 505 14.41 -10.42 47.76
CA GLN A 505 14.64 -11.87 47.89
C GLN A 505 14.18 -12.46 49.25
N GLY A 506 13.92 -11.64 50.27
CA GLY A 506 13.39 -12.06 51.57
C GLY A 506 11.86 -11.97 51.69
N ILE A 507 11.21 -11.23 50.79
CA ILE A 507 9.76 -11.08 50.73
C ILE A 507 9.31 -11.91 49.55
N THR A 508 8.67 -13.07 49.79
CA THR A 508 8.04 -13.91 48.77
C THR A 508 7.41 -13.02 47.71
N THR A 509 8.08 -12.97 46.55
CA THR A 509 7.88 -11.99 45.48
C THR A 509 6.43 -11.54 45.42
N VAL A 510 6.15 -10.32 45.89
CA VAL A 510 4.95 -9.60 45.48
C VAL A 510 5.17 -9.39 43.99
N GLN A 511 4.70 -10.36 43.20
CA GLN A 511 4.63 -10.25 41.75
C GLN A 511 4.04 -8.87 41.49
N CYS A 512 4.81 -7.97 40.87
CA CYS A 512 4.21 -6.88 40.12
C CYS A 512 3.12 -7.55 39.29
N VAL A 513 1.84 -7.39 39.68
CA VAL A 513 0.72 -8.12 39.09
C VAL A 513 0.94 -8.03 37.59
N PRO A 514 1.30 -9.13 36.91
CA PRO A 514 1.68 -9.06 35.51
C PRO A 514 0.50 -8.35 34.85
N ARG A 515 0.78 -7.20 34.23
CA ARG A 515 -0.24 -6.45 33.50
C ARG A 515 -1.00 -7.51 32.71
N PRO A 516 -2.33 -7.65 32.90
CA PRO A 516 -3.07 -8.79 32.38
C PRO A 516 -2.63 -8.99 30.94
N SER A 517 -1.87 -10.06 30.73
CA SER A 517 -1.33 -10.36 29.42
C SER A 517 -2.54 -10.61 28.57
N ARG A 518 -2.64 -9.94 27.41
CA ARG A 518 -3.78 -10.12 26.52
C ARG A 518 -4.01 -11.61 26.31
N GLU A 519 -5.22 -12.03 26.62
CA GLU A 519 -5.62 -13.42 26.53
C GLU A 519 -6.28 -13.67 25.17
N HIS A 520 -6.17 -14.91 24.72
CA HIS A 520 -6.96 -15.38 23.60
C HIS A 520 -8.38 -15.66 24.10
N HIS A 521 -9.37 -15.08 23.42
CA HIS A 521 -10.78 -15.22 23.79
C HIS A 521 -11.60 -15.79 22.63
N LEU A 522 -12.63 -16.54 22.98
CA LEU A 522 -13.68 -16.93 22.03
C LEU A 522 -14.58 -15.73 21.73
N ILE A 523 -15.17 -15.68 20.53
CA ILE A 523 -16.08 -14.61 20.14
C ILE A 523 -17.27 -14.50 21.11
N SER A 524 -17.75 -15.61 21.67
CA SER A 524 -18.81 -15.62 22.68
C SER A 524 -18.42 -14.99 24.02
N GLU A 525 -17.13 -14.85 24.32
CA GLU A 525 -16.60 -14.38 25.61
C GLU A 525 -16.25 -12.89 25.60
N VAL A 526 -16.20 -12.27 24.42
CA VAL A 526 -15.69 -10.91 24.31
C VAL A 526 -16.78 -9.87 24.54
N THR A 527 -16.47 -8.89 25.39
CA THR A 527 -17.29 -7.72 25.70
C THR A 527 -16.40 -6.46 25.71
N PRO A 528 -16.97 -5.25 25.69
CA PRO A 528 -16.18 -4.01 25.82
C PRO A 528 -15.33 -3.95 27.11
N GLU A 529 -15.69 -4.73 28.13
CA GLU A 529 -15.02 -4.84 29.43
C GLU A 529 -13.91 -5.90 29.47
N THR A 530 -13.76 -6.74 28.43
CA THR A 530 -12.71 -7.77 28.35
C THR A 530 -11.34 -7.17 28.63
N SER A 531 -10.58 -7.73 29.57
CA SER A 531 -9.29 -7.15 29.95
C SER A 531 -8.23 -7.43 28.88
N PRO A 532 -7.43 -6.44 28.44
CA PRO A 532 -7.46 -5.03 28.85
C PRO A 532 -8.36 -4.18 27.92
N GLN A 533 -9.42 -3.55 28.43
CA GLN A 533 -10.20 -2.49 27.73
C GLN A 533 -10.85 -2.92 26.39
N GLY A 534 -11.38 -4.13 26.34
CA GLY A 534 -11.99 -4.76 25.19
C GLY A 534 -10.99 -5.35 24.20
N TYR A 535 -9.68 -5.32 24.48
CA TYR A 535 -8.68 -5.92 23.59
C TYR A 535 -8.54 -7.43 23.84
N PHE A 536 -8.53 -8.20 22.76
CA PHE A 536 -8.42 -9.65 22.79
C PHE A 536 -7.66 -10.18 21.57
N ASP A 537 -7.11 -11.39 21.71
CA ASP A 537 -6.60 -12.15 20.58
C ASP A 537 -7.65 -13.21 20.20
N CYS A 538 -7.83 -13.48 18.90
CA CYS A 538 -8.75 -14.53 18.46
C CYS A 538 -8.20 -15.36 17.30
N THR A 539 -8.76 -16.56 17.12
CA THR A 539 -8.49 -17.44 15.99
C THR A 539 -9.81 -17.72 15.32
N VAL A 540 -9.89 -17.46 14.02
CA VAL A 540 -11.16 -17.41 13.29
C VAL A 540 -11.03 -17.98 11.90
N GLU A 541 -12.16 -18.41 11.33
CA GLU A 541 -12.33 -18.65 9.90
C GLU A 541 -12.93 -17.40 9.24
N ILE A 542 -12.37 -17.01 8.09
CA ILE A 542 -12.87 -15.90 7.29
C ILE A 542 -14.06 -16.41 6.48
N LEU A 543 -15.23 -15.81 6.67
CA LEU A 543 -16.43 -16.17 5.91
C LEU A 543 -16.63 -15.24 4.72
N HIS A 544 -16.39 -13.95 4.93
CA HIS A 544 -16.56 -12.94 3.90
C HIS A 544 -15.69 -11.71 4.15
N SER A 545 -15.30 -11.01 3.09
CA SER A 545 -14.60 -9.74 3.14
C SER A 545 -15.34 -8.75 2.25
N TYR A 546 -15.64 -7.57 2.79
CA TYR A 546 -16.29 -6.48 2.09
C TYR A 546 -15.35 -5.29 2.04
N GLU A 547 -14.95 -4.92 0.83
CA GLU A 547 -14.11 -3.75 0.59
C GLU A 547 -14.97 -2.49 0.62
N ASN A 548 -14.59 -1.54 1.48
CA ASN A 548 -15.23 -0.25 1.56
C ASN A 548 -14.30 0.78 0.92
N THR A 549 -14.76 1.48 -0.13
CA THR A 549 -13.94 2.47 -0.84
C THR A 549 -13.59 3.68 0.03
N SER A 550 -14.47 4.05 0.96
CA SER A 550 -14.38 5.28 1.75
C SER A 550 -14.19 5.06 3.26
N GLY A 551 -14.14 3.80 3.70
CA GLY A 551 -14.08 3.42 5.12
C GLY A 551 -13.18 2.22 5.40
N PRO A 552 -13.22 1.67 6.63
CA PRO A 552 -12.54 0.42 6.94
C PRO A 552 -13.15 -0.73 6.13
N ASN A 553 -12.31 -1.69 5.74
CA ASN A 553 -12.80 -2.92 5.14
C ASN A 553 -13.47 -3.76 6.24
N THR A 554 -14.52 -4.49 5.90
CA THR A 554 -15.28 -5.28 6.88
C THR A 554 -15.01 -6.76 6.63
N LEU A 555 -14.50 -7.45 7.65
CA LEU A 555 -14.41 -8.90 7.66
C LEU A 555 -15.57 -9.49 8.46
N TYR A 556 -16.16 -10.54 7.92
CA TYR A 556 -17.10 -11.39 8.64
C TYR A 556 -16.38 -12.70 8.95
N VAL A 557 -16.28 -13.00 10.23
CA VAL A 557 -15.48 -14.12 10.73
C VAL A 557 -16.30 -14.98 11.68
N THR A 558 -15.88 -16.23 11.88
CA THR A 558 -16.48 -17.10 12.90
C THR A 558 -15.42 -17.93 13.58
N ASP A 559 -15.61 -18.21 14.87
CA ASP A 559 -14.91 -19.26 15.60
C ASP A 559 -15.87 -20.37 16.03
N TYR A 560 -17.08 -20.37 15.46
CA TYR A 560 -18.20 -21.26 15.76
C TYR A 560 -18.73 -21.16 17.21
N THR A 561 -18.63 -19.97 17.81
CA THR A 561 -19.30 -19.61 19.06
C THR A 561 -20.29 -18.47 18.85
N VAL A 562 -21.38 -18.45 19.62
CA VAL A 562 -22.44 -17.42 19.50
C VAL A 562 -22.15 -16.29 20.47
N ASN A 563 -22.11 -15.06 19.96
CA ASN A 563 -22.14 -13.87 20.80
C ASN A 563 -23.54 -13.24 20.74
N PRO A 564 -24.33 -13.27 21.83
CA PRO A 564 -25.73 -12.80 21.81
C PRO A 564 -25.86 -11.29 21.57
N HIS A 565 -24.77 -10.53 21.69
CA HIS A 565 -24.74 -9.09 21.44
C HIS A 565 -24.19 -8.73 20.06
N ALA A 566 -23.72 -9.70 19.27
CA ALA A 566 -23.32 -9.44 17.89
C ALA A 566 -24.55 -9.36 16.98
N LYS A 567 -24.52 -8.46 15.99
CA LYS A 567 -25.58 -8.34 14.98
C LYS A 567 -25.42 -9.43 13.93
N PRO A 568 -26.36 -10.40 13.81
CA PRO A 568 -26.26 -11.43 12.78
C PRO A 568 -26.30 -10.80 11.38
N PRO A 569 -25.40 -11.17 10.45
CA PRO A 569 -25.45 -10.67 9.09
C PRO A 569 -26.72 -11.17 8.39
N GLN A 570 -27.48 -10.24 7.81
CA GLN A 570 -28.64 -10.54 6.94
C GLN A 570 -28.21 -10.75 5.48
N ALA A 571 -26.93 -11.05 5.26
CA ALA A 571 -26.38 -11.16 3.92
C ALA A 571 -26.65 -12.56 3.36
N ASN A 572 -27.05 -12.61 2.11
CA ASN A 572 -27.32 -13.80 1.31
C ASN A 572 -26.17 -14.84 1.28
N TRP A 573 -24.91 -14.43 1.48
CA TRP A 573 -23.80 -15.38 1.55
C TRP A 573 -23.75 -16.14 2.89
N CYS A 574 -24.45 -15.66 3.91
CA CYS A 574 -24.49 -16.24 5.24
C CYS A 574 -25.81 -17.00 5.44
N SER A 575 -25.74 -18.30 5.71
CA SER A 575 -26.95 -19.07 6.00
C SER A 575 -27.56 -18.61 7.32
N SER A 576 -28.88 -18.76 7.46
CA SER A 576 -29.59 -18.36 8.67
C SER A 576 -29.03 -19.05 9.93
N GLU A 577 -28.61 -20.30 9.80
CA GLU A 577 -28.04 -21.12 10.87
C GLU A 577 -26.63 -20.64 11.26
N LEU A 578 -25.83 -20.21 10.29
CA LEU A 578 -24.48 -19.69 10.54
C LEU A 578 -24.52 -18.24 11.06
N SER A 579 -25.54 -17.46 10.71
CA SER A 579 -25.61 -16.02 10.99
C SER A 579 -25.40 -15.67 12.47
N ALA A 580 -25.91 -16.48 13.40
CA ALA A 580 -25.74 -16.27 14.85
C ALA A 580 -24.29 -16.47 15.34
N TYR A 581 -23.45 -17.15 14.55
CA TYR A 581 -22.05 -17.44 14.86
C TYR A 581 -21.08 -16.48 14.15
N VAL A 582 -21.60 -15.53 13.39
CA VAL A 582 -20.76 -14.59 12.63
C VAL A 582 -20.51 -13.32 13.42
N PHE A 583 -19.24 -12.93 13.49
CA PHE A 583 -18.79 -11.69 14.09
C PHE A 583 -18.21 -10.75 13.03
N LYS A 584 -18.63 -9.49 13.08
CA LYS A 584 -18.13 -8.43 12.20
C LYS A 584 -16.84 -7.85 12.80
N ILE A 585 -15.76 -7.74 12.02
CA ILE A 585 -14.53 -7.04 12.38
C ILE A 585 -14.22 -5.95 11.35
N GLU A 586 -14.09 -4.71 11.81
CA GLU A 586 -13.64 -3.58 10.99
C GLU A 586 -12.11 -3.50 10.95
N MET A 587 -11.58 -3.47 9.73
CA MET A 587 -10.16 -3.53 9.42
C MET A 587 -9.68 -2.13 8.98
N TRP A 588 -8.92 -1.48 9.86
CA TRP A 588 -8.45 -0.10 9.71
C TRP A 588 -6.98 -0.02 9.32
N ASP A 589 -6.57 1.08 8.71
CA ASP A 589 -5.17 1.38 8.36
C ASP A 589 -4.48 0.22 7.63
N SER A 590 -3.38 -0.32 8.18
CA SER A 590 -2.69 -1.49 7.64
C SER A 590 -3.57 -2.75 7.58
N ALA A 591 -4.52 -2.89 8.50
CA ALA A 591 -5.45 -4.03 8.51
C ALA A 591 -6.41 -4.01 7.33
N ARG A 592 -6.73 -2.83 6.79
CA ARG A 592 -7.53 -2.69 5.57
C ARG A 592 -6.87 -3.40 4.38
N LEU A 593 -5.57 -3.17 4.18
CA LEU A 593 -4.79 -3.83 3.11
C LEU A 593 -4.68 -5.34 3.35
N LEU A 594 -4.48 -5.75 4.61
CA LEU A 594 -4.44 -7.18 4.94
C LEU A 594 -5.78 -7.87 4.64
N ALA A 595 -6.91 -7.22 4.90
CA ALA A 595 -8.24 -7.76 4.62
C ALA A 595 -8.47 -8.11 3.14
N ASN A 596 -7.81 -7.39 2.21
CA ASN A 596 -7.88 -7.69 0.77
C ASN A 596 -7.14 -8.98 0.40
N THR A 597 -6.19 -9.43 1.22
CA THR A 597 -5.47 -10.70 1.02
C THR A 597 -6.18 -11.90 1.65
N MET A 598 -7.14 -11.66 2.55
CA MET A 598 -7.87 -12.71 3.26
C MET A 598 -9.01 -13.24 2.38
N GLN A 599 -9.01 -14.55 2.13
CA GLN A 599 -10.03 -15.20 1.32
C GLN A 599 -11.02 -15.99 2.19
N PRO A 600 -12.30 -16.06 1.80
CA PRO A 600 -13.27 -16.95 2.44
C PRO A 600 -12.78 -18.40 2.56
N GLY A 601 -13.02 -19.04 3.70
CA GLY A 601 -12.57 -20.39 4.05
C GLY A 601 -11.15 -20.47 4.63
N GLN A 602 -10.40 -19.36 4.67
CA GLN A 602 -9.08 -19.35 5.30
C GLN A 602 -9.17 -19.20 6.82
N PHE A 603 -8.20 -19.76 7.54
CA PHE A 603 -8.07 -19.62 8.99
C PHE A 603 -6.99 -18.62 9.34
N TRP A 604 -7.26 -17.77 10.33
CA TRP A 604 -6.37 -16.69 10.72
C TRP A 604 -6.31 -16.54 12.23
N SER A 605 -5.11 -16.22 12.74
CA SER A 605 -4.90 -15.71 14.09
C SER A 605 -4.88 -14.19 14.01
N LEU A 606 -5.80 -13.52 14.70
CA LEU A 606 -5.98 -12.08 14.72
C LEU A 606 -5.70 -11.54 16.13
N PRO A 607 -4.45 -11.20 16.45
CA PRO A 607 -4.10 -10.62 17.74
C PRO A 607 -4.47 -9.14 17.81
N ASN A 608 -4.69 -8.63 19.02
CA ASN A 608 -4.97 -7.23 19.31
C ASN A 608 -6.23 -6.69 18.60
N ALA A 609 -7.25 -7.54 18.44
CA ALA A 609 -8.59 -7.09 18.09
C ALA A 609 -9.19 -6.35 19.30
N ARG A 610 -10.04 -5.36 19.05
CA ARG A 610 -10.75 -4.63 20.11
C ARG A 610 -12.25 -4.72 19.90
N VAL A 611 -13.00 -5.14 20.91
CA VAL A 611 -14.46 -5.07 20.89
C VAL A 611 -14.91 -3.61 20.98
N LYS A 612 -15.90 -3.28 20.18
CA LYS A 612 -16.62 -2.01 20.19
C LYS A 612 -18.12 -2.25 20.12
N THR A 613 -18.83 -1.28 20.63
CA THR A 613 -20.29 -1.20 20.56
C THR A 613 -20.67 -0.18 19.48
N ASP A 614 -21.57 -0.52 18.58
CA ASP A 614 -22.13 0.42 17.61
C ASP A 614 -23.26 1.27 18.21
N SER A 615 -23.87 2.15 17.40
CA SER A 615 -24.99 3.00 17.85
C SER A 615 -26.23 2.22 18.27
N ASP A 616 -26.38 0.99 17.76
CA ASP A 616 -27.50 0.11 18.03
C ASP A 616 -27.20 -0.86 19.20
N ASN A 617 -26.12 -0.62 19.94
CA ASN A 617 -25.64 -1.44 21.05
C ASN A 617 -25.19 -2.86 20.67
N HIS A 618 -24.85 -3.11 19.39
CA HIS A 618 -24.30 -4.39 18.95
C HIS A 618 -22.78 -4.39 19.01
N LEU A 619 -22.22 -5.55 19.34
CA LEU A 619 -20.78 -5.76 19.40
C LEU A 619 -20.20 -6.05 18.03
N HIS A 620 -19.07 -5.43 17.74
CA HIS A 620 -18.20 -5.72 16.59
C HIS A 620 -16.73 -5.58 16.99
N GLY A 621 -15.84 -6.20 16.25
CA GLY A 621 -14.40 -6.06 16.42
C GLY A 621 -13.84 -4.87 15.63
N LYS A 622 -12.73 -4.32 16.10
CA LYS A 622 -11.87 -3.39 15.37
C LYS A 622 -10.44 -3.92 15.40
N LEU A 623 -9.80 -4.01 14.23
CA LEU A 623 -8.38 -4.37 14.10
C LEU A 623 -7.63 -3.28 13.34
N VAL A 624 -6.43 -2.94 13.81
CA VAL A 624 -5.55 -1.91 13.22
C VAL A 624 -4.17 -2.49 12.91
N GLU A 625 -3.59 -3.25 13.85
CA GLU A 625 -2.25 -3.82 13.74
C GLU A 625 -2.28 -5.15 12.99
N THR A 626 -1.38 -5.31 12.00
CA THR A 626 -1.34 -6.51 11.14
C THR A 626 -0.10 -7.36 11.26
N HIS A 627 1.01 -6.81 11.73
CA HIS A 627 2.31 -7.48 11.72
C HIS A 627 2.36 -8.79 12.53
N LYS A 628 1.39 -9.02 13.41
CA LYS A 628 1.24 -10.26 14.19
C LYS A 628 0.12 -11.16 13.68
N SER A 629 -0.73 -10.70 12.76
CA SER A 629 -1.79 -11.50 12.18
C SER A 629 -1.17 -12.54 11.26
N LYS A 630 -1.48 -13.82 11.50
CA LYS A 630 -0.88 -14.94 10.76
C LYS A 630 -1.97 -15.81 10.16
N LYS A 631 -1.84 -16.12 8.87
CA LYS A 631 -2.63 -17.18 8.22
C LYS A 631 -2.22 -18.53 8.79
N LEU A 632 -3.21 -19.33 9.16
CA LEU A 632 -3.02 -20.66 9.72
C LEU A 632 -3.26 -21.67 8.60
N ASP A 633 -2.29 -22.57 8.42
CA ASP A 633 -2.39 -23.66 7.46
C ASP A 633 -2.95 -24.90 8.17
N GLU A 634 -3.94 -25.56 7.55
CA GLU A 634 -4.47 -26.84 8.02
C GLU A 634 -3.37 -27.91 8.16
N ALA A 635 -2.30 -27.84 7.38
CA ALA A 635 -1.16 -28.74 7.52
C ALA A 635 -0.38 -28.53 8.84
N GLU A 636 -0.42 -27.33 9.44
CA GLU A 636 0.25 -26.99 10.70
C GLU A 636 -0.61 -27.24 11.95
N HIS A 637 -1.74 -27.94 11.80
CA HIS A 637 -2.78 -28.10 12.83
C HIS A 637 -2.28 -28.56 14.21
N GLY A 638 -1.19 -29.34 14.26
CA GLY A 638 -0.62 -29.85 15.52
C GLY A 638 0.10 -28.81 16.39
N LYS A 639 0.46 -27.63 15.89
CA LYS A 639 1.31 -26.66 16.61
C LYS A 639 0.55 -25.58 17.37
N ASN A 640 -0.67 -25.23 16.96
CA ASN A 640 -1.44 -24.12 17.55
C ASN A 640 -2.69 -24.66 18.28
N LEU A 641 -2.70 -24.51 19.61
CA LEU A 641 -3.78 -24.98 20.48
C LEU A 641 -5.15 -24.40 20.11
N HIS A 642 -5.22 -23.08 19.86
CA HIS A 642 -6.46 -22.38 19.56
C HIS A 642 -7.01 -22.75 18.18
N PHE A 643 -6.12 -23.00 17.21
CA PHE A 643 -6.51 -23.47 15.89
C PHE A 643 -7.09 -24.89 15.96
N ARG A 644 -6.50 -25.76 16.78
CA ARG A 644 -7.06 -27.09 17.06
C ARG A 644 -8.47 -27.01 17.62
N ALA A 645 -8.65 -26.18 18.64
CA ALA A 645 -9.96 -25.96 19.24
C ALA A 645 -10.98 -25.40 18.24
N LEU A 646 -10.57 -24.53 17.30
CA LEU A 646 -11.44 -24.00 16.26
C LEU A 646 -11.91 -25.10 15.29
N LEU A 647 -11.04 -25.98 14.79
CA LEU A 647 -11.47 -27.06 13.88
C LEU A 647 -12.38 -28.07 14.59
N GLU A 648 -12.16 -28.33 15.88
CA GLU A 648 -13.08 -29.17 16.67
C GLU A 648 -14.47 -28.55 16.77
N ARG A 649 -14.57 -27.23 17.00
CA ARG A 649 -15.86 -26.52 17.02
C ARG A 649 -16.52 -26.49 15.65
N LYS A 650 -15.76 -26.28 14.57
CA LYS A 650 -16.24 -26.40 13.19
C LYS A 650 -16.87 -27.77 12.94
N LYS A 651 -16.16 -28.85 13.27
CA LYS A 651 -16.65 -30.22 13.15
C LYS A 651 -17.92 -30.45 13.97
N LYS A 652 -17.99 -29.92 15.19
CA LYS A 652 -19.21 -30.01 16.03
C LYS A 652 -20.38 -29.23 15.43
N PHE A 653 -20.15 -28.04 14.86
CA PHE A 653 -21.19 -27.26 14.20
C PHE A 653 -21.74 -28.00 12.97
N GLU A 654 -20.87 -28.61 12.17
CA GLU A 654 -21.23 -29.43 11.01
C GLU A 654 -22.01 -30.70 11.40
N GLN A 655 -21.63 -31.36 12.51
CA GLN A 655 -22.29 -32.57 13.01
C GLN A 655 -23.59 -32.31 13.80
N GLY A 656 -23.64 -31.20 14.54
CA GLY A 656 -24.69 -30.85 15.50
C GLY A 656 -25.95 -30.26 14.87
N GLY A 657 -26.10 -30.34 13.55
CA GLY A 657 -27.29 -29.85 12.86
C GLY A 657 -27.31 -28.36 12.55
N GLY A 658 -26.19 -27.63 12.70
CA GLY A 658 -26.04 -26.27 12.14
C GLY A 658 -26.15 -26.23 10.61
N VAL A 659 -26.13 -27.39 9.96
CA VAL A 659 -26.37 -27.61 8.53
C VAL A 659 -27.64 -28.47 8.28
N SER A 660 -28.39 -28.82 9.32
CA SER A 660 -29.60 -29.63 9.21
C SER A 660 -30.83 -28.84 9.66
N SER A 661 -31.64 -28.37 8.70
CA SER A 661 -33.03 -28.85 8.52
C SER A 661 -33.96 -27.88 7.75
N SER A 662 -33.61 -26.60 7.54
CA SER A 662 -34.60 -25.62 7.01
C SER A 662 -34.31 -24.99 5.65
N SER A 663 -33.10 -25.09 5.10
CA SER A 663 -32.98 -24.99 3.64
C SER A 663 -33.55 -26.30 3.08
N ALA A 664 -34.61 -26.22 2.28
CA ALA A 664 -35.14 -27.36 1.56
C ALA A 664 -33.94 -28.09 0.93
N ARG A 665 -33.62 -29.29 1.44
CA ARG A 665 -32.44 -30.04 1.06
C ARG A 665 -32.64 -30.45 -0.39
N PHE A 666 -32.17 -29.62 -1.30
CA PHE A 666 -32.30 -29.89 -2.71
C PHE A 666 -31.33 -31.02 -3.04
N ASP A 667 -31.89 -32.13 -3.50
CA ASP A 667 -31.08 -33.29 -3.83
C ASP A 667 -30.07 -32.95 -4.93
N THR A 668 -28.90 -33.60 -4.85
CA THR A 668 -27.98 -33.57 -5.96
C THR A 668 -28.53 -34.53 -7.01
N LYS A 669 -28.96 -33.99 -8.15
CA LYS A 669 -29.59 -34.74 -9.24
C LYS A 669 -28.72 -34.64 -10.49
N LEU A 670 -28.78 -35.67 -11.34
CA LEU A 670 -28.28 -35.58 -12.71
C LEU A 670 -29.26 -34.78 -13.55
N ILE A 671 -28.79 -34.23 -14.67
CA ILE A 671 -29.63 -33.48 -15.59
C ILE A 671 -30.73 -34.40 -16.15
N GLU A 672 -30.46 -35.69 -16.38
CA GLU A 672 -31.48 -36.68 -16.80
C GLU A 672 -32.57 -36.95 -15.76
N ASP A 673 -32.29 -36.75 -14.47
CA ASP A 673 -33.21 -37.06 -13.36
C ASP A 673 -34.15 -35.90 -13.01
N VAL A 674 -34.05 -34.77 -13.72
CA VAL A 674 -34.93 -33.61 -13.49
C VAL A 674 -36.20 -33.80 -14.29
N ASP A 675 -37.25 -34.21 -13.59
CA ASP A 675 -38.62 -34.15 -14.04
C ASP A 675 -39.01 -32.68 -14.27
N GLY A 676 -39.66 -32.37 -15.39
CA GLY A 676 -40.01 -30.99 -15.80
C GLY A 676 -40.92 -30.23 -14.82
N GLU A 677 -41.18 -30.79 -13.65
CA GLU A 677 -41.71 -30.08 -12.50
C GLU A 677 -40.68 -29.08 -11.96
N VAL A 678 -41.20 -27.97 -11.44
CA VAL A 678 -40.37 -26.88 -10.93
C VAL A 678 -39.74 -27.29 -9.60
N THR A 679 -38.61 -27.98 -9.66
CA THR A 679 -37.80 -28.31 -8.49
C THR A 679 -36.43 -27.65 -8.58
N PHE A 680 -35.94 -27.17 -7.44
CA PHE A 680 -34.55 -26.76 -7.33
C PHE A 680 -33.71 -28.00 -7.02
N PHE A 681 -32.53 -28.09 -7.61
CA PHE A 681 -31.60 -29.20 -7.38
C PHE A 681 -30.16 -28.70 -7.37
N HIS A 682 -29.24 -29.58 -6.98
CA HIS A 682 -27.82 -29.36 -7.14
C HIS A 682 -27.27 -30.26 -8.24
N CYS A 683 -26.28 -29.79 -8.99
CA CYS A 683 -25.59 -30.64 -9.97
C CYS A 683 -24.11 -30.28 -10.09
N THR A 684 -23.32 -31.24 -10.55
CA THR A 684 -21.91 -31.07 -10.89
C THR A 684 -21.77 -31.19 -12.40
N VAL A 685 -21.27 -30.13 -13.02
CA VAL A 685 -21.30 -29.93 -14.47
C VAL A 685 -19.96 -29.44 -15.00
N GLU A 686 -19.73 -29.66 -16.28
CA GLU A 686 -18.69 -28.97 -17.04
C GLU A 686 -19.28 -27.75 -17.74
N LEU A 687 -18.59 -26.62 -17.65
CA LEU A 687 -18.97 -25.41 -18.37
C LEU A 687 -18.48 -25.48 -19.81
N LEU A 688 -19.38 -25.42 -20.77
CA LEU A 688 -19.05 -25.51 -22.20
C LEU A 688 -18.84 -24.13 -22.83
N HIS A 689 -19.67 -23.15 -22.47
CA HIS A 689 -19.64 -21.83 -23.07
C HIS A 689 -20.27 -20.77 -22.15
N VAL A 690 -19.83 -19.52 -22.31
CA VAL A 690 -20.38 -18.33 -21.64
C VAL A 690 -20.73 -17.31 -22.70
N ASP A 691 -21.98 -16.87 -22.73
CA ASP A 691 -22.47 -15.82 -23.60
C ASP A 691 -22.72 -14.54 -22.79
N LEU A 692 -22.05 -13.46 -23.21
CA LEU A 692 -22.05 -12.15 -22.57
C LEU A 692 -22.60 -11.07 -23.50
N ALA A 693 -23.58 -11.42 -24.34
CA ALA A 693 -24.21 -10.49 -25.27
C ALA A 693 -24.62 -9.17 -24.58
N PRO A 694 -24.17 -8.00 -25.09
CA PRO A 694 -24.45 -6.72 -24.45
C PRO A 694 -25.95 -6.41 -24.51
N GLY A 695 -26.56 -6.18 -23.35
CA GLY A 695 -28.00 -5.86 -23.22
C GLY A 695 -28.89 -7.07 -22.92
N GLU A 696 -28.34 -8.28 -22.94
CA GLU A 696 -29.03 -9.50 -22.50
C GLU A 696 -28.49 -9.99 -21.15
N GLU A 697 -29.26 -10.85 -20.48
CA GLU A 697 -28.80 -11.51 -19.26
C GLU A 697 -27.69 -12.52 -19.59
N PRO A 698 -26.57 -12.54 -18.83
CA PRO A 698 -25.50 -13.51 -19.07
C PRO A 698 -26.03 -14.94 -19.06
N VAL A 699 -25.63 -15.73 -20.06
CA VAL A 699 -26.04 -17.12 -20.20
C VAL A 699 -24.82 -18.02 -20.13
N VAL A 700 -24.95 -19.14 -19.42
CA VAL A 700 -23.93 -20.19 -19.41
C VAL A 700 -24.51 -21.50 -19.94
N TYR A 701 -23.70 -22.26 -20.67
CA TYR A 701 -24.07 -23.54 -21.23
C TYR A 701 -23.26 -24.63 -20.53
N VAL A 702 -23.95 -25.56 -19.89
CA VAL A 702 -23.31 -26.59 -19.06
C VAL A 702 -23.81 -27.99 -19.40
N THR A 703 -23.02 -29.00 -19.09
CA THR A 703 -23.40 -30.41 -19.25
C THR A 703 -22.87 -31.27 -18.11
N ASP A 704 -23.63 -32.29 -17.71
CA ASP A 704 -23.14 -33.41 -16.89
C ASP A 704 -22.99 -34.71 -17.71
N TYR A 705 -23.12 -34.59 -19.03
CA TYR A 705 -23.12 -35.65 -20.04
C TYR A 705 -24.29 -36.63 -19.99
N THR A 706 -25.34 -36.37 -19.22
CA THR A 706 -26.57 -37.19 -19.24
C THR A 706 -27.60 -36.67 -20.24
N PHE A 707 -28.49 -37.54 -20.73
CA PHE A 707 -29.49 -37.18 -21.74
C PHE A 707 -30.82 -36.84 -21.08
N ASN A 708 -31.34 -35.64 -21.32
CA ASN A 708 -32.66 -35.25 -20.85
C ASN A 708 -33.57 -34.91 -22.04
N PRO A 709 -34.66 -35.67 -22.29
CA PRO A 709 -35.53 -35.45 -23.44
C PRO A 709 -36.26 -34.10 -23.43
N ASN A 710 -36.38 -33.43 -22.28
CA ASN A 710 -37.06 -32.14 -22.17
C ASN A 710 -36.17 -30.96 -22.54
N LEU A 711 -34.85 -31.16 -22.61
CA LEU A 711 -33.94 -30.11 -23.08
C LEU A 711 -34.06 -29.91 -24.58
N SER A 712 -34.11 -28.64 -24.99
CA SER A 712 -33.85 -28.30 -26.39
C SER A 712 -32.36 -28.40 -26.66
N ASN A 713 -31.99 -28.36 -27.94
CA ASN A 713 -30.60 -28.24 -28.33
C ASN A 713 -30.32 -26.75 -28.60
N PRO A 714 -29.90 -25.97 -27.58
CA PRO A 714 -29.87 -24.51 -27.68
C PRO A 714 -28.78 -24.00 -28.62
N ALA A 715 -27.91 -24.87 -29.11
CA ALA A 715 -26.73 -24.54 -29.87
C ALA A 715 -26.48 -25.54 -31.02
N GLU A 716 -27.55 -25.98 -31.73
CA GLU A 716 -27.47 -26.95 -32.84
C GLU A 716 -26.38 -26.62 -33.89
N SER A 717 -26.04 -25.35 -34.08
CA SER A 717 -25.03 -24.91 -35.03
C SER A 717 -23.64 -24.64 -34.43
N ALA A 718 -23.46 -24.77 -33.12
CA ALA A 718 -22.21 -24.39 -32.48
C ALA A 718 -21.22 -25.58 -32.43
N PRO A 719 -19.94 -25.39 -32.85
CA PRO A 719 -18.95 -26.47 -32.83
C PRO A 719 -18.72 -27.10 -31.45
N TRP A 720 -18.84 -26.32 -30.38
CA TRP A 720 -18.66 -26.79 -29.00
C TRP A 720 -19.82 -27.65 -28.47
N ALA A 721 -20.96 -27.66 -29.17
CA ALA A 721 -22.16 -28.40 -28.80
C ALA A 721 -22.33 -29.73 -29.56
N LEU A 722 -21.41 -30.03 -30.49
CA LEU A 722 -21.50 -31.20 -31.37
C LEU A 722 -21.56 -32.51 -30.57
N GLY A 723 -22.60 -33.32 -30.82
CA GLY A 723 -22.78 -34.62 -30.18
C GLY A 723 -23.33 -34.56 -28.75
N LEU A 724 -23.66 -33.37 -28.25
CA LEU A 724 -24.26 -33.15 -26.93
C LEU A 724 -25.77 -32.86 -27.04
N ASP A 725 -26.42 -33.40 -28.07
CA ASP A 725 -27.85 -33.23 -28.32
C ASP A 725 -28.68 -33.61 -27.08
N ARG A 726 -29.43 -32.64 -26.57
CA ARG A 726 -30.25 -32.75 -25.34
C ARG A 726 -29.47 -33.13 -24.07
N ARG A 727 -28.17 -32.81 -24.05
CA ARG A 727 -27.30 -32.94 -22.86
C ARG A 727 -26.80 -31.59 -22.34
N ILE A 728 -27.20 -30.49 -22.98
CA ILE A 728 -26.76 -29.13 -22.65
C ILE A 728 -27.90 -28.38 -21.98
N VAL A 729 -27.65 -27.89 -20.77
CA VAL A 729 -28.55 -26.96 -20.11
C VAL A 729 -28.07 -25.53 -20.37
N LYS A 730 -28.96 -24.73 -20.98
CA LYS A 730 -28.80 -23.27 -21.07
C LYS A 730 -29.24 -22.66 -19.74
N ILE A 731 -28.34 -22.04 -18.98
CA ILE A 731 -28.65 -21.41 -17.68
C ILE A 731 -28.60 -19.89 -17.83
N VAL A 732 -29.72 -19.22 -17.58
CA VAL A 732 -29.80 -17.75 -17.48
C VAL A 732 -29.38 -17.34 -16.07
N LEU A 733 -28.35 -16.50 -15.98
CA LEU A 733 -27.83 -15.98 -14.72
C LEU A 733 -28.51 -14.67 -14.35
N GLU A 734 -28.97 -14.58 -13.11
CA GLU A 734 -29.70 -13.42 -12.58
C GLU A 734 -29.12 -12.94 -11.24
N GLY A 735 -29.49 -11.73 -10.81
CA GLY A 735 -28.99 -11.12 -9.57
C GLY A 735 -27.46 -11.09 -9.50
N GLY A 736 -26.90 -11.41 -8.33
CA GLY A 736 -25.47 -11.50 -8.11
C GLY A 736 -24.73 -12.57 -8.93
N GLN A 737 -25.42 -13.52 -9.59
CA GLN A 737 -24.76 -14.48 -10.48
C GLN A 737 -24.28 -13.83 -11.79
N LYS A 738 -24.93 -12.75 -12.25
CA LYS A 738 -24.59 -12.07 -13.52
C LYS A 738 -23.13 -11.62 -13.56
N GLY A 739 -22.66 -11.01 -12.47
CA GLY A 739 -21.30 -10.49 -12.38
C GLY A 739 -20.24 -11.58 -12.52
N ARG A 740 -20.57 -12.80 -12.09
CA ARG A 740 -19.65 -13.93 -12.08
C ARG A 740 -19.47 -14.60 -13.42
N ALA A 741 -20.38 -14.40 -14.36
CA ALA A 741 -20.30 -15.00 -15.69
C ALA A 741 -18.94 -14.73 -16.36
N ARG A 742 -18.37 -13.54 -16.11
CA ARG A 742 -17.07 -13.11 -16.65
C ARG A 742 -15.87 -13.89 -16.10
N ASP A 743 -16.01 -14.46 -14.91
CA ASP A 743 -14.93 -15.18 -14.22
C ASP A 743 -14.94 -16.69 -14.55
N LEU A 744 -16.00 -17.17 -15.20
CA LEU A 744 -16.16 -18.58 -15.52
C LEU A 744 -15.33 -18.99 -16.73
N GLN A 745 -14.67 -20.14 -16.64
CA GLN A 745 -13.76 -20.65 -17.67
C GLN A 745 -14.38 -21.86 -18.38
N PRO A 746 -14.66 -21.79 -19.69
CA PRO A 746 -15.06 -22.95 -20.47
C PRO A 746 -14.06 -24.12 -20.32
N GLY A 747 -14.57 -25.33 -20.18
CA GLY A 747 -13.84 -26.57 -19.88
C GLY A 747 -13.63 -26.85 -18.39
N ALA A 748 -13.85 -25.87 -17.50
CA ALA A 748 -13.75 -26.08 -16.06
C ALA A 748 -15.02 -26.75 -15.50
N MET A 749 -14.86 -27.46 -14.38
CA MET A 749 -15.94 -28.15 -13.69
C MET A 749 -16.46 -27.31 -12.53
N TYR A 750 -17.77 -27.24 -12.42
CA TYR A 750 -18.46 -26.45 -11.40
C TYR A 750 -19.53 -27.27 -10.71
N ARG A 751 -19.69 -27.04 -9.42
CA ARG A 751 -20.89 -27.44 -8.68
C ARG A 751 -21.86 -26.26 -8.68
N ILE A 752 -23.04 -26.48 -9.24
CA ILE A 752 -24.13 -25.50 -9.28
C ILE A 752 -25.16 -25.89 -8.22
N LYS A 753 -25.42 -24.99 -7.28
CA LYS A 753 -26.43 -25.14 -6.23
C LYS A 753 -27.71 -24.40 -6.59
N ASN A 754 -28.84 -24.86 -6.07
CA ASN A 754 -30.16 -24.25 -6.25
C ASN A 754 -30.50 -23.97 -7.73
N LEU A 755 -30.10 -24.85 -8.65
CA LEU A 755 -30.46 -24.71 -10.05
C LEU A 755 -31.93 -25.07 -10.22
N ARG A 756 -32.66 -24.25 -10.97
CA ARG A 756 -34.07 -24.49 -11.30
C ARG A 756 -34.21 -24.66 -12.81
N LEU A 757 -34.70 -25.81 -13.28
CA LEU A 757 -35.15 -25.95 -14.66
C LEU A 757 -36.57 -25.41 -14.78
N ILE A 758 -36.83 -24.64 -15.83
CA ILE A 758 -38.12 -24.01 -16.08
C ILE A 758 -38.53 -24.29 -17.52
N ASN A 759 -39.75 -24.80 -17.69
CA ASN A 759 -40.43 -24.84 -18.96
C ASN A 759 -41.23 -23.53 -19.14
N ARG A 760 -40.88 -22.70 -20.14
CA ARG A 760 -41.68 -21.51 -20.49
C ARG A 760 -42.54 -21.83 -21.70
N ILE A 761 -43.85 -21.57 -21.57
CA ILE A 761 -44.80 -21.62 -22.69
C ILE A 761 -44.27 -20.74 -23.83
N GLY A 762 -44.02 -21.35 -25.00
CA GLY A 762 -43.52 -20.68 -26.19
C GLY A 762 -41.99 -20.71 -26.39
N VAL A 763 -41.21 -21.17 -25.40
CA VAL A 763 -39.78 -21.47 -25.57
C VAL A 763 -39.63 -22.97 -25.76
N LYS A 764 -38.95 -23.38 -26.83
CA LYS A 764 -38.72 -24.80 -27.11
C LYS A 764 -37.72 -25.35 -26.07
N GLY A 765 -38.19 -26.30 -25.26
CA GLY A 765 -37.39 -27.04 -24.28
C GLY A 765 -37.16 -26.32 -22.94
N ASP A 766 -36.73 -27.09 -21.96
CA ASP A 766 -36.42 -26.61 -20.61
C ASP A 766 -35.09 -25.86 -20.59
N PHE A 767 -35.00 -24.82 -19.77
CA PHE A 767 -33.76 -24.09 -19.53
C PHE A 767 -33.58 -23.80 -18.04
N GLY A 768 -32.32 -23.66 -17.63
CA GLY A 768 -31.94 -23.35 -16.26
C GLY A 768 -32.09 -21.87 -15.94
N ARG A 769 -32.52 -21.56 -14.73
CA ARG A 769 -32.48 -20.22 -14.15
C ARG A 769 -31.71 -20.28 -12.84
N LEU A 770 -30.72 -19.40 -12.71
CA LEU A 770 -29.89 -19.33 -11.52
C LEU A 770 -29.77 -17.88 -11.06
N GLY A 771 -30.55 -17.54 -10.03
CA GLY A 771 -30.63 -16.20 -9.48
C GLY A 771 -30.27 -16.16 -8.00
N GLY A 772 -30.34 -14.96 -7.42
CA GLY A 772 -29.92 -14.70 -6.05
C GLY A 772 -28.45 -14.27 -5.98
N ASP A 773 -28.10 -13.70 -4.85
CA ASP A 773 -26.78 -13.09 -4.68
C ASP A 773 -25.75 -14.10 -4.12
N GLU A 774 -26.22 -15.27 -3.66
CA GLU A 774 -25.42 -16.29 -2.98
C GLU A 774 -24.33 -16.88 -3.89
N ARG A 775 -23.34 -17.60 -3.34
CA ARG A 775 -22.36 -18.31 -4.18
C ARG A 775 -22.92 -19.64 -4.67
N LEU A 776 -23.70 -19.60 -5.74
CA LEU A 776 -24.35 -20.80 -6.30
C LEU A 776 -23.48 -21.55 -7.30
N ILE A 777 -22.57 -20.88 -8.01
CA ILE A 777 -21.58 -21.50 -8.90
C ILE A 777 -20.25 -21.60 -8.16
N ILE A 778 -19.80 -22.82 -7.89
CA ILE A 778 -18.60 -23.12 -7.10
C ILE A 778 -17.63 -23.94 -7.97
N ALA A 779 -16.40 -23.48 -8.15
CA ALA A 779 -15.37 -24.24 -8.85
C ALA A 779 -15.13 -25.57 -8.13
N ALA A 780 -15.16 -26.68 -8.88
CA ALA A 780 -14.88 -28.00 -8.36
C ALA A 780 -13.39 -28.32 -8.56
N ASP A 781 -12.52 -27.68 -7.76
CA ASP A 781 -11.06 -27.80 -7.91
C ASP A 781 -10.49 -29.16 -7.48
N ASP A 782 -11.29 -29.96 -6.78
CA ASP A 782 -10.82 -31.18 -6.13
C ASP A 782 -11.18 -32.42 -6.95
N ARG A 783 -10.24 -32.90 -7.76
CA ARG A 783 -10.36 -34.15 -8.55
C ARG A 783 -10.65 -35.38 -7.67
N LYS A 784 -10.50 -35.26 -6.35
CA LYS A 784 -10.75 -36.34 -5.38
C LYS A 784 -12.22 -36.46 -4.96
N LYS A 785 -13.08 -35.50 -5.28
CA LYS A 785 -14.51 -35.57 -4.92
C LYS A 785 -15.25 -36.55 -5.82
N GLU A 786 -16.04 -37.42 -5.20
CA GLU A 786 -16.81 -38.48 -5.89
C GLU A 786 -17.67 -37.92 -7.04
N ASP A 787 -18.33 -36.77 -6.83
CA ASP A 787 -19.16 -36.12 -7.86
C ASP A 787 -18.37 -35.72 -9.12
N VAL A 788 -17.13 -35.26 -8.96
CA VAL A 788 -16.25 -34.86 -10.06
C VAL A 788 -15.76 -36.09 -10.81
N HIS A 789 -15.43 -37.16 -10.09
CA HIS A 789 -15.07 -38.43 -10.68
C HIS A 789 -16.24 -39.04 -11.47
N ALA A 790 -17.46 -38.98 -10.93
CA ALA A 790 -18.68 -39.43 -11.61
C ALA A 790 -18.93 -38.62 -12.90
N LEU A 791 -18.76 -37.29 -12.86
CA LEU A 791 -18.86 -36.44 -14.05
C LEU A 791 -17.82 -36.83 -15.12
N LEU A 792 -16.56 -37.05 -14.72
CA LEU A 792 -15.49 -37.50 -15.62
C LEU A 792 -15.77 -38.87 -16.25
N GLN A 793 -16.31 -39.82 -15.48
CA GLN A 793 -16.72 -41.12 -15.98
C GLN A 793 -17.84 -40.99 -17.04
N ARG A 794 -18.83 -40.13 -16.79
CA ARG A 794 -19.89 -39.86 -17.77
C ARG A 794 -19.36 -39.19 -19.04
N LYS A 795 -18.39 -38.27 -18.91
CA LYS A 795 -17.69 -37.67 -20.06
C LYS A 795 -16.99 -38.72 -20.92
N GLU A 796 -16.25 -39.64 -20.30
CA GLU A 796 -15.56 -40.72 -21.04
C GLU A 796 -16.56 -41.70 -21.67
N LYS A 797 -17.64 -42.04 -20.98
CA LYS A 797 -18.73 -42.86 -21.54
C LYS A 797 -19.34 -42.19 -22.79
N TRP A 798 -19.64 -40.90 -22.71
CA TRP A 798 -20.16 -40.14 -23.85
C TRP A 798 -19.19 -40.11 -25.03
N LYS A 799 -17.88 -39.93 -24.80
CA LYS A 799 -16.87 -40.00 -25.87
C LYS A 799 -16.86 -41.36 -26.57
N LEU A 800 -17.06 -42.45 -25.83
CA LEU A 800 -17.16 -43.80 -26.40
C LEU A 800 -18.43 -43.99 -27.23
N GLU A 801 -19.57 -43.45 -26.78
CA GLU A 801 -20.83 -43.44 -27.54
C GLU A 801 -20.63 -42.70 -28.89
N MET A 802 -20.01 -41.52 -28.86
CA MET A 802 -19.72 -40.75 -30.09
C MET A 802 -18.82 -41.49 -31.08
N LYS A 803 -17.77 -42.18 -30.58
CA LYS A 803 -16.92 -43.02 -31.43
C LYS A 803 -17.69 -44.16 -32.08
N ARG A 804 -18.64 -44.78 -31.36
CA ARG A 804 -19.46 -45.87 -31.88
C ARG A 804 -20.41 -45.39 -32.97
N ASP A 805 -20.96 -44.19 -32.82
CA ASP A 805 -21.93 -43.61 -33.75
C ASP A 805 -21.24 -42.97 -34.98
N GLY A 806 -19.90 -43.14 -35.12
CA GLY A 806 -19.12 -42.62 -36.24
C GLY A 806 -18.92 -41.10 -36.21
N VAL A 807 -19.33 -40.44 -35.12
CA VAL A 807 -19.15 -39.01 -34.90
C VAL A 807 -17.78 -38.79 -34.27
N SER A 808 -16.77 -38.53 -35.09
CA SER A 808 -15.44 -38.17 -34.59
C SER A 808 -15.48 -36.78 -33.97
N VAL A 809 -15.49 -36.71 -32.63
CA VAL A 809 -15.45 -35.45 -31.85
C VAL A 809 -14.02 -34.97 -31.62
N GLU A 810 -13.00 -35.72 -32.06
CA GLU A 810 -11.66 -35.13 -32.13
C GLU A 810 -11.72 -33.99 -33.15
N PRO A 811 -11.33 -32.76 -32.77
CA PRO A 811 -11.36 -31.63 -33.67
C PRO A 811 -10.45 -31.95 -34.84
N THR A 812 -11.04 -32.39 -35.95
CA THR A 812 -10.40 -32.51 -37.24
C THR A 812 -9.94 -31.12 -37.62
N ALA A 813 -8.68 -30.83 -37.36
CA ALA A 813 -8.00 -29.57 -37.67
C ALA A 813 -7.94 -29.26 -39.18
N ASN A 814 -8.65 -30.02 -40.04
CA ASN A 814 -8.58 -29.92 -41.48
C ASN A 814 -10.00 -29.89 -42.08
N SER A 815 -10.29 -28.81 -42.82
CA SER A 815 -11.39 -28.59 -43.78
C SER A 815 -12.52 -27.63 -43.35
N ALA A 816 -12.24 -26.33 -43.45
CA ALA A 816 -13.25 -25.33 -43.79
C ALA A 816 -12.76 -24.50 -44.98
N THR A 817 -13.44 -24.67 -46.10
CA THR A 817 -13.30 -23.95 -47.37
C THR A 817 -13.90 -22.55 -47.20
N THR A 818 -13.21 -21.67 -46.48
CA THR A 818 -13.38 -20.22 -46.54
C THR A 818 -12.24 -19.68 -47.38
N SER A 819 -12.49 -18.66 -48.19
CA SER A 819 -11.48 -17.93 -48.98
C SER A 819 -10.13 -17.90 -48.27
N ARG A 820 -9.20 -18.70 -48.81
CA ARG A 820 -7.85 -19.01 -48.31
C ARG A 820 -7.29 -17.89 -47.42
N PRO A 821 -7.30 -18.03 -46.07
CA PRO A 821 -6.27 -17.37 -45.27
C PRO A 821 -4.97 -17.90 -45.86
N ARG A 822 -4.07 -17.02 -46.28
CA ARG A 822 -2.71 -17.43 -46.64
C ARG A 822 -2.25 -18.40 -45.56
N THR A 823 -1.80 -19.58 -45.98
CA THR A 823 -1.00 -20.50 -45.17
C THR A 823 -0.20 -19.63 -44.21
N PRO A 824 -0.29 -19.80 -42.87
CA PRO A 824 0.46 -18.97 -41.95
C PRO A 824 1.89 -18.99 -42.48
N GLU A 825 2.30 -17.87 -43.10
CA GLU A 825 3.62 -17.74 -43.65
C GLU A 825 4.48 -18.11 -42.46
N THR A 826 5.27 -19.17 -42.59
CA THR A 826 6.19 -19.59 -41.55
C THR A 826 7.15 -18.42 -41.43
N PHE A 827 6.75 -17.42 -40.64
CA PHE A 827 7.47 -16.17 -40.50
C PHE A 827 8.76 -16.59 -39.85
N GLN A 828 9.79 -16.64 -40.68
CA GLN A 828 11.13 -16.95 -40.23
C GLN A 828 11.47 -15.93 -39.14
N ASP A 829 11.84 -16.43 -37.96
CA ASP A 829 12.28 -15.57 -36.87
C ASP A 829 13.51 -14.79 -37.36
N LEU A 830 13.40 -13.46 -37.43
CA LEU A 830 14.47 -12.56 -37.89
C LEU A 830 15.31 -12.10 -36.71
N THR A 831 16.59 -11.80 -36.95
CA THR A 831 17.44 -11.14 -35.95
C THR A 831 17.10 -9.66 -35.86
N LEU A 832 17.36 -9.01 -34.71
CA LEU A 832 17.06 -7.59 -34.56
C LEU A 832 17.89 -6.74 -35.54
N LYS A 833 19.11 -7.18 -35.87
CA LYS A 833 19.94 -6.56 -36.91
C LYS A 833 19.27 -6.56 -38.29
N GLN A 834 18.64 -7.67 -38.69
CA GLN A 834 17.88 -7.76 -39.95
C GLN A 834 16.64 -6.85 -39.91
N VAL A 835 15.93 -6.82 -38.78
CA VAL A 835 14.76 -5.94 -38.61
C VAL A 835 15.14 -4.46 -38.74
N ILE A 836 16.25 -4.05 -38.10
CA ILE A 836 16.75 -2.67 -38.15
C ILE A 836 17.20 -2.31 -39.58
N ALA A 837 17.90 -3.22 -40.27
CA ALA A 837 18.38 -3.01 -41.65
C ALA A 837 17.27 -3.05 -42.71
N SER A 838 16.10 -3.63 -42.40
CA SER A 838 14.98 -3.71 -43.33
C SER A 838 14.47 -2.33 -43.77
N THR A 839 14.40 -2.08 -45.07
CA THR A 839 13.81 -0.86 -45.63
C THR A 839 12.27 -0.88 -45.64
N ALA A 840 11.65 -2.05 -45.42
CA ALA A 840 10.19 -2.20 -45.38
C ALA A 840 9.59 -1.54 -44.11
N CYS A 841 8.81 -0.47 -44.30
CA CYS A 841 8.10 0.22 -43.22
C CYS A 841 6.81 0.90 -43.76
N PRO A 842 5.62 0.64 -43.19
CA PRO A 842 5.36 -0.22 -42.04
C PRO A 842 5.45 -1.71 -42.41
N SER A 843 6.05 -2.52 -41.54
CA SER A 843 6.10 -3.97 -41.69
C SER A 843 5.97 -4.65 -40.33
N THR A 844 5.59 -5.93 -40.33
CA THR A 844 5.51 -6.76 -39.12
C THR A 844 6.65 -7.76 -39.15
N PHE A 845 7.32 -7.92 -38.02
CA PHE A 845 8.46 -8.80 -37.84
C PHE A 845 8.22 -9.71 -36.65
N THR A 846 8.71 -10.93 -36.72
CA THR A 846 8.78 -11.86 -35.60
C THR A 846 10.24 -12.03 -35.23
N VAL A 847 10.57 -11.81 -33.96
CA VAL A 847 11.96 -11.83 -33.45
C VAL A 847 12.02 -12.64 -32.17
N VAL A 848 13.14 -13.33 -31.95
CA VAL A 848 13.43 -14.00 -30.68
C VAL A 848 14.41 -13.14 -29.89
N ALA A 849 13.98 -12.66 -28.73
CA ALA A 849 14.75 -11.73 -27.91
C ALA A 849 14.38 -11.90 -26.43
N ARG A 850 15.00 -11.13 -25.55
CA ARG A 850 14.59 -10.96 -24.13
C ARG A 850 14.45 -9.48 -23.81
N VAL A 851 13.65 -9.13 -22.79
CA VAL A 851 13.55 -7.74 -22.32
C VAL A 851 14.75 -7.45 -21.41
N THR A 852 15.57 -6.45 -21.74
CA THR A 852 16.73 -6.06 -20.91
C THR A 852 16.48 -4.83 -20.05
N ASP A 853 15.49 -4.02 -20.41
CA ASP A 853 15.11 -2.81 -19.69
C ASP A 853 13.66 -2.42 -20.07
N PHE A 854 13.00 -1.59 -19.26
CA PHE A 854 11.73 -0.96 -19.57
C PHE A 854 11.64 0.49 -19.05
N HIS A 855 10.89 1.34 -19.74
CA HIS A 855 10.66 2.73 -19.35
C HIS A 855 9.16 3.07 -19.37
N PRO A 856 8.62 3.81 -18.38
CA PRO A 856 9.30 4.36 -17.20
C PRO A 856 9.74 3.28 -16.20
N PHE A 857 10.76 3.59 -15.39
CA PHE A 857 11.31 2.65 -14.40
C PHE A 857 10.30 2.33 -13.29
N ASP A 858 9.48 3.31 -12.92
CA ASP A 858 8.34 3.11 -12.04
C ASP A 858 7.11 2.75 -12.90
N LEU A 859 6.62 1.52 -12.74
CA LEU A 859 5.46 1.03 -13.46
C LEU A 859 4.17 1.76 -13.08
N ASP A 860 4.11 2.47 -11.96
CA ASP A 860 2.99 3.35 -11.67
C ASP A 860 2.89 4.49 -12.70
N GLN A 861 4.01 4.88 -13.34
CA GLN A 861 4.07 5.93 -14.35
C GLN A 861 3.86 5.39 -15.76
N ALA A 862 3.64 4.08 -15.92
CA ALA A 862 3.47 3.42 -17.22
C ALA A 862 2.22 3.89 -17.99
N THR A 863 1.39 4.74 -17.39
CA THR A 863 0.21 5.35 -18.01
C THR A 863 0.30 6.87 -17.98
N TYR A 864 -0.25 7.51 -19.01
CA TYR A 864 -0.42 8.95 -19.06
C TYR A 864 -1.82 9.32 -19.55
N LEU A 865 -2.26 10.51 -19.17
CA LEU A 865 -3.54 11.05 -19.61
C LEU A 865 -3.35 11.86 -20.89
N ARG A 866 -4.22 11.65 -21.90
CA ARG A 866 -4.20 12.41 -23.16
C ARG A 866 -5.57 12.99 -23.44
N CYS A 867 -5.61 14.26 -23.83
CA CYS A 867 -6.82 14.86 -24.38
C CYS A 867 -7.01 14.36 -25.81
N MET A 868 -8.09 13.65 -26.08
CA MET A 868 -8.47 13.16 -27.42
C MET A 868 -8.94 14.28 -28.34
N LYS A 869 -9.31 15.45 -27.81
CA LYS A 869 -9.76 16.62 -28.60
C LYS A 869 -8.59 17.43 -29.16
N CYS A 870 -7.65 17.86 -28.30
CA CYS A 870 -6.47 18.64 -28.74
C CYS A 870 -5.20 17.79 -28.90
N ASN A 871 -5.24 16.49 -28.60
CA ASN A 871 -4.12 15.56 -28.65
C ASN A 871 -2.96 15.85 -27.68
N THR A 872 -3.10 16.83 -26.78
CA THR A 872 -2.09 17.21 -25.78
C THR A 872 -1.99 16.16 -24.66
N LYS A 873 -0.75 15.80 -24.28
CA LYS A 873 -0.45 15.01 -23.08
C LYS A 873 -0.74 15.86 -21.86
N ILE A 874 -1.57 15.34 -20.97
CA ILE A 874 -2.00 16.01 -19.75
C ILE A 874 -1.09 15.54 -18.62
N ARG A 875 -0.68 16.47 -17.74
CA ARG A 875 0.11 16.14 -16.55
C ARG A 875 -0.70 15.24 -15.62
N ARG A 876 -0.06 14.31 -14.94
CA ARG A 876 -0.74 13.32 -14.10
C ARG A 876 -1.59 13.94 -12.98
N SER A 877 -1.14 15.06 -12.42
CA SER A 877 -1.88 15.82 -11.40
C SER A 877 -3.17 16.46 -11.94
N TRP A 878 -3.35 16.51 -13.26
CA TRP A 878 -4.53 17.04 -13.91
C TRP A 878 -5.39 15.87 -14.37
N LYS A 879 -6.65 15.84 -13.92
CA LYS A 879 -7.61 14.84 -14.40
C LYS A 879 -8.25 15.21 -15.74
N ARG A 880 -7.97 16.41 -16.27
CA ARG A 880 -8.59 16.93 -17.49
C ARG A 880 -7.73 17.90 -18.29
N CYS A 881 -8.18 18.15 -19.52
CA CYS A 881 -7.56 19.12 -20.42
C CYS A 881 -8.02 20.55 -20.11
N VAL A 882 -7.09 21.39 -19.67
CA VAL A 882 -7.33 22.81 -19.40
C VAL A 882 -7.61 23.58 -20.70
N ASP A 883 -6.88 23.28 -21.77
CA ASP A 883 -7.01 23.99 -23.06
C ASP A 883 -8.37 23.74 -23.73
N CYS A 884 -8.99 22.59 -23.47
CA CYS A 884 -10.27 22.22 -24.05
C CYS A 884 -11.47 22.50 -23.14
N ASP A 885 -11.24 22.97 -21.90
CA ASP A 885 -12.24 23.09 -20.83
C ASP A 885 -13.06 21.79 -20.66
N ASP A 886 -12.40 20.63 -20.71
CA ASP A 886 -13.04 19.32 -20.60
C ASP A 886 -13.40 19.02 -19.14
N MET A 887 -14.44 19.68 -18.62
CA MET A 887 -14.81 19.62 -17.20
C MET A 887 -15.54 18.33 -16.80
N LEU A 888 -15.83 17.45 -17.76
CA LEU A 888 -16.57 16.19 -17.60
C LEU A 888 -15.71 14.93 -17.81
N ASP A 889 -14.40 15.07 -18.00
CA ASP A 889 -13.50 13.96 -18.34
C ASP A 889 -13.95 13.20 -19.62
N THR A 890 -14.67 13.89 -20.51
CA THR A 890 -15.27 13.29 -21.72
C THR A 890 -14.28 13.12 -22.86
N HIS A 891 -13.20 13.89 -22.85
CA HIS A 891 -12.18 13.89 -23.89
C HIS A 891 -10.84 13.38 -23.38
N CYS A 892 -10.66 13.12 -22.08
CA CYS A 892 -9.39 12.67 -21.54
C CYS A 892 -9.37 11.15 -21.38
N LYS A 893 -8.43 10.47 -22.04
CA LYS A 893 -8.28 9.01 -21.99
C LYS A 893 -6.91 8.64 -21.46
N TRP A 894 -6.85 7.71 -20.52
CA TRP A 894 -5.60 7.11 -20.06
C TRP A 894 -5.06 6.17 -21.15
N LEU A 895 -3.76 6.26 -21.41
CA LEU A 895 -3.04 5.47 -22.40
C LEU A 895 -1.76 4.94 -21.76
N TYR A 896 -1.31 3.74 -22.15
CA TYR A 896 0.02 3.27 -21.74
C TYR A 896 1.12 4.03 -22.49
N ASN A 897 2.17 4.36 -21.75
CA ASN A 897 3.45 4.85 -22.23
C ASN A 897 4.54 3.95 -21.64
N LEU A 898 4.53 2.69 -22.07
CA LEU A 898 5.51 1.70 -21.65
C LEU A 898 6.38 1.34 -22.86
N LEU A 899 7.69 1.32 -22.66
CA LEU A 899 8.69 0.97 -23.66
C LEU A 899 9.49 -0.23 -23.14
N PHE A 900 9.73 -1.22 -23.99
CA PHE A 900 10.67 -2.31 -23.72
C PHE A 900 11.93 -2.14 -24.55
N GLN A 901 13.09 -2.37 -23.95
CA GLN A 901 14.32 -2.61 -24.68
C GLN A 901 14.48 -4.11 -24.86
N LEU A 902 14.42 -4.57 -26.10
CA LEU A 902 14.63 -5.98 -26.45
C LEU A 902 16.08 -6.20 -26.84
N GLU A 903 16.69 -7.31 -26.42
CA GLU A 903 18.03 -7.78 -26.79
C GLU A 903 17.96 -9.19 -27.39
N ASP A 904 18.56 -9.41 -28.56
CA ASP A 904 18.69 -10.74 -29.17
C ASP A 904 20.01 -11.44 -28.79
N ASP A 905 20.22 -12.64 -29.33
CA ASP A 905 21.40 -13.46 -29.03
C ASP A 905 22.72 -12.85 -29.53
N GLU A 906 22.63 -11.99 -30.53
CA GLU A 906 23.74 -11.22 -31.10
C GLU A 906 24.00 -9.90 -30.35
N LYS A 907 23.30 -9.65 -29.23
CA LYS A 907 23.40 -8.41 -28.43
C LYS A 907 22.96 -7.15 -29.17
N ASN A 908 22.18 -7.29 -30.24
CA ASN A 908 21.54 -6.14 -30.86
C ASN A 908 20.34 -5.74 -29.99
N THR A 909 20.10 -4.43 -29.85
CA THR A 909 18.98 -3.93 -29.06
C THR A 909 18.00 -3.11 -29.88
N ILE A 910 16.71 -3.16 -29.54
CA ILE A 910 15.68 -2.30 -30.13
C ILE A 910 14.67 -1.85 -29.09
N THR A 911 14.16 -0.62 -29.20
CA THR A 911 13.12 -0.09 -28.32
C THR A 911 11.74 -0.30 -28.94
N VAL A 912 10.83 -0.91 -28.19
CA VAL A 912 9.48 -1.27 -28.63
C VAL A 912 8.44 -0.67 -27.70
N SER A 913 7.49 0.08 -28.26
CA SER A 913 6.39 0.69 -27.51
C SER A 913 5.21 -0.27 -27.31
N LEU A 914 4.65 -0.27 -26.10
CA LEU A 914 3.45 -1.00 -25.74
C LEU A 914 2.28 -0.02 -25.74
N CYS A 915 1.44 -0.09 -26.78
CA CYS A 915 0.24 0.73 -26.90
C CYS A 915 -1.04 -0.12 -26.80
N ASN A 916 -2.01 0.41 -26.06
CA ASN A 916 -3.17 -0.33 -25.56
C ASN A 916 -4.03 -1.07 -26.59
N GLU A 917 -4.30 -0.45 -27.73
CA GLU A 917 -5.41 -0.90 -28.58
C GLU A 917 -5.06 -2.15 -29.42
N THR A 918 -3.79 -2.54 -29.50
CA THR A 918 -3.36 -3.67 -30.35
C THR A 918 -2.37 -4.63 -29.71
N CYS A 919 -1.93 -4.37 -28.48
CA CYS A 919 -0.95 -5.21 -27.80
C CYS A 919 -1.67 -6.32 -27.02
N LYS A 920 -1.53 -7.59 -27.45
CA LYS A 920 -2.20 -8.73 -26.78
C LYS A 920 -1.78 -8.88 -25.32
N LEU A 921 -0.53 -8.53 -24.99
CA LEU A 921 -0.02 -8.55 -23.62
C LEU A 921 -0.89 -7.71 -22.67
N LEU A 922 -1.39 -6.58 -23.15
CA LEU A 922 -2.23 -5.63 -22.40
C LEU A 922 -3.74 -5.90 -22.56
N SER A 923 -4.13 -6.96 -23.25
CA SER A 923 -5.54 -7.30 -23.46
C SER A 923 -6.26 -7.56 -22.13
N GLY A 924 -7.42 -6.94 -21.96
CA GLY A 924 -8.22 -6.99 -20.74
C GLY A 924 -7.74 -6.06 -19.61
N LEU A 925 -6.69 -5.26 -19.82
CA LEU A 925 -6.15 -4.32 -18.84
C LEU A 925 -6.36 -2.87 -19.30
N PRO A 926 -7.51 -2.24 -19.01
CA PRO A 926 -7.71 -0.84 -19.38
C PRO A 926 -6.66 0.05 -18.72
N ALA A 927 -6.09 1.00 -19.46
CA ALA A 927 -5.24 2.02 -18.83
C ALA A 927 -6.11 2.89 -17.91
N THR A 928 -5.59 3.16 -16.72
CA THR A 928 -6.17 3.99 -15.67
C THR A 928 -5.04 4.74 -14.97
N ASP A 929 -5.33 5.52 -13.93
CA ASP A 929 -4.28 6.13 -13.10
C ASP A 929 -3.69 5.09 -12.14
N LEU A 930 -2.62 4.41 -12.55
CA LEU A 930 -1.98 3.33 -11.78
C LEU A 930 -1.39 3.78 -10.41
N GLY A 931 -1.25 5.08 -10.20
CA GLY A 931 -0.77 5.67 -8.95
C GLY A 931 -1.88 5.72 -7.91
N VAL A 932 -3.12 5.83 -8.36
CA VAL A 932 -4.34 5.84 -7.53
C VAL A 932 -4.96 4.44 -7.45
N ASP A 933 -5.06 3.74 -8.57
CA ASP A 933 -5.66 2.40 -8.68
C ASP A 933 -4.58 1.31 -8.53
N LYS A 934 -4.30 0.93 -7.28
CA LYS A 934 -3.28 -0.07 -6.95
C LYS A 934 -3.64 -1.46 -7.44
N ASP A 935 -4.92 -1.83 -7.52
CA ASP A 935 -5.33 -3.12 -8.06
C ASP A 935 -5.04 -3.21 -9.57
N ALA A 936 -5.24 -2.11 -10.31
CA ALA A 936 -4.85 -2.06 -11.73
C ALA A 936 -3.34 -2.16 -11.92
N LEU A 937 -2.56 -1.51 -11.05
CA LEU A 937 -1.10 -1.64 -11.04
C LEU A 937 -0.68 -3.09 -10.78
N ASP A 938 -1.25 -3.75 -9.77
CA ASP A 938 -0.94 -5.14 -9.44
C ASP A 938 -1.29 -6.10 -10.58
N ARG A 939 -2.43 -5.91 -11.25
CA ARG A 939 -2.81 -6.67 -12.45
C ARG A 939 -1.84 -6.45 -13.59
N LEU A 940 -1.38 -5.21 -13.81
CA LEU A 940 -0.37 -4.90 -14.82
C LEU A 940 0.97 -5.58 -14.48
N VAL A 941 1.46 -5.44 -13.26
CA VAL A 941 2.71 -6.06 -12.80
C VAL A 941 2.65 -7.58 -12.93
N ALA A 942 1.54 -8.21 -12.50
CA ALA A 942 1.33 -9.64 -12.64
C ALA A 942 1.36 -10.10 -14.11
N ARG A 943 0.80 -9.30 -15.02
CA ARG A 943 0.80 -9.58 -16.45
C ARG A 943 2.17 -9.40 -17.10
N LEU A 944 2.94 -8.41 -16.67
CA LEU A 944 4.27 -8.12 -17.23
C LEU A 944 5.35 -9.04 -16.66
N ARG A 945 5.21 -9.53 -15.42
CA ARG A 945 6.23 -10.34 -14.72
C ARG A 945 6.76 -11.54 -15.52
N PRO A 946 5.93 -12.34 -16.23
CA PRO A 946 6.43 -13.42 -17.07
C PRO A 946 7.31 -12.98 -18.24
N VAL A 947 7.24 -11.70 -18.64
CA VAL A 947 7.98 -11.14 -19.79
C VAL A 947 9.24 -10.39 -19.32
N ILE A 948 9.13 -9.61 -18.24
CA ILE A 948 10.22 -8.75 -17.74
C ILE A 948 11.09 -9.43 -16.67
N GLY A 949 10.68 -10.59 -16.14
CA GLY A 949 11.43 -11.33 -15.12
C GLY A 949 11.66 -10.53 -13.84
N ASN A 950 12.92 -10.37 -13.41
CA ASN A 950 13.28 -9.63 -12.20
C ASN A 950 13.53 -8.12 -12.42
N LEU A 951 13.30 -7.57 -13.62
CA LEU A 951 13.63 -6.19 -13.94
C LEU A 951 13.00 -5.15 -13.00
N GLY A 952 11.79 -5.40 -12.49
CA GLY A 952 11.18 -4.53 -11.49
C GLY A 952 12.03 -4.39 -10.22
N GLN A 953 12.58 -5.51 -9.73
CA GLN A 953 13.48 -5.51 -8.56
C GLN A 953 14.81 -4.82 -8.86
N VAL A 954 15.32 -4.99 -10.09
CA VAL A 954 16.55 -4.31 -10.54
C VAL A 954 16.33 -2.80 -10.52
N HIS A 955 15.17 -2.31 -10.99
CA HIS A 955 14.82 -0.89 -10.99
C HIS A 955 14.61 -0.32 -9.58
N ASP A 956 13.90 -1.03 -8.71
CA ASP A 956 13.71 -0.64 -7.31
C ASP A 956 15.05 -0.48 -6.56
N MET A 957 16.04 -1.31 -6.93
CA MET A 957 17.36 -1.30 -6.34
C MET A 957 18.31 -0.25 -6.91
N TYR A 958 17.96 0.54 -7.92
CA TYR A 958 18.84 1.68 -8.32
C TYR A 958 19.01 2.73 -7.21
N ALA A 959 18.15 2.70 -6.18
CA ALA A 959 18.34 3.49 -4.95
C ALA A 959 19.40 2.87 -3.99
N GLU A 960 19.77 1.61 -4.16
CA GLU A 960 20.74 0.88 -3.33
C GLU A 960 22.00 0.48 -4.13
N PRO A 961 23.21 0.52 -3.56
CA PRO A 961 24.46 0.23 -4.28
C PRO A 961 24.69 -1.25 -4.67
N LYS A 962 23.67 -2.11 -4.65
CA LYS A 962 23.78 -3.54 -4.95
C LYS A 962 23.36 -3.82 -6.39
N ILE A 963 24.32 -4.21 -7.23
CA ILE A 963 24.07 -4.58 -8.63
C ILE A 963 23.43 -5.98 -8.66
N LEU A 964 22.12 -6.06 -8.94
CA LEU A 964 21.46 -7.33 -9.26
C LEU A 964 21.61 -7.65 -10.75
N PRO A 965 21.90 -8.91 -11.12
CA PRO A 965 21.89 -9.32 -12.51
C PRO A 965 20.47 -9.30 -13.08
N VAL A 966 20.33 -8.83 -14.33
CA VAL A 966 19.07 -8.87 -15.09
C VAL A 966 18.77 -10.30 -15.54
N VAL A 967 17.64 -10.82 -15.08
CA VAL A 967 17.10 -12.16 -15.38
C VAL A 967 15.72 -12.01 -15.99
N SER A 968 15.65 -12.13 -17.31
CA SER A 968 14.41 -12.14 -18.10
C SER A 968 14.41 -13.30 -19.11
N PRO A 969 13.25 -13.92 -19.39
CA PRO A 969 13.18 -15.04 -20.31
C PRO A 969 13.35 -14.58 -21.76
N LYS A 970 13.91 -15.46 -22.59
CA LYS A 970 13.82 -15.31 -24.05
C LYS A 970 12.40 -15.66 -24.50
N MET A 971 11.84 -14.83 -25.36
CA MET A 971 10.49 -14.96 -25.88
C MET A 971 10.47 -14.62 -27.37
N ARG A 972 9.45 -15.08 -28.07
CA ARG A 972 9.15 -14.68 -29.44
C ARG A 972 8.24 -13.45 -29.42
N PHE A 973 8.73 -12.32 -29.94
CA PHE A 973 8.01 -11.05 -30.03
C PHE A 973 7.56 -10.79 -31.46
N THR A 974 6.29 -10.42 -31.64
CA THR A 974 5.78 -9.88 -32.90
C THR A 974 5.70 -8.37 -32.80
N ILE A 975 6.50 -7.67 -33.59
CA ILE A 975 6.63 -6.21 -33.56
C ILE A 975 6.25 -5.60 -34.91
N ARG A 976 5.68 -4.40 -34.90
CA ARG A 976 5.34 -3.65 -36.13
C ARG A 976 6.11 -2.34 -36.17
N SER A 977 6.75 -2.06 -37.31
CA SER A 977 7.44 -0.78 -37.53
C SER A 977 6.50 0.29 -38.12
N TRP A 978 6.75 1.56 -37.80
CA TRP A 978 6.18 2.74 -38.49
C TRP A 978 7.18 3.89 -38.47
N ILE A 979 6.89 4.96 -39.23
CA ILE A 979 7.70 6.19 -39.26
C ILE A 979 6.94 7.28 -38.49
N ALA A 980 7.61 7.94 -37.54
CA ALA A 980 7.08 9.10 -36.85
C ALA A 980 8.19 10.15 -36.69
N LYS A 981 7.90 11.39 -37.14
CA LYS A 981 8.87 12.51 -37.16
C LYS A 981 10.19 12.22 -37.89
N GLY A 982 10.16 11.35 -38.90
CA GLY A 982 11.34 10.96 -39.67
C GLY A 982 12.12 9.77 -39.10
N ASP A 983 11.85 9.38 -37.85
CA ASP A 983 12.47 8.23 -37.21
C ASP A 983 11.59 6.97 -37.32
N ARG A 984 12.22 5.80 -37.35
CA ARG A 984 11.53 4.50 -37.37
C ARG A 984 11.30 4.01 -35.94
N TRP A 985 10.05 3.69 -35.63
CA TRP A 985 9.60 3.21 -34.33
C TRP A 985 9.03 1.80 -34.43
N TYR A 986 9.03 1.07 -33.32
CA TYR A 986 8.52 -0.30 -33.23
C TYR A 986 7.51 -0.41 -32.09
N ARG A 987 6.49 -1.25 -32.28
CA ARG A 987 5.40 -1.46 -31.31
C ARG A 987 5.17 -2.93 -31.15
N LEU A 988 4.87 -3.33 -29.93
CA LEU A 988 4.59 -4.70 -29.61
C LEU A 988 3.16 -5.04 -30.02
N LEU A 989 2.99 -6.07 -30.84
CA LEU A 989 1.69 -6.65 -31.15
C LEU A 989 1.41 -7.85 -30.25
N ASP A 990 2.38 -8.75 -30.12
CA ASP A 990 2.24 -10.01 -29.39
C ASP A 990 3.58 -10.48 -28.82
N CYS A 991 3.54 -11.30 -27.77
CA CYS A 991 4.70 -12.00 -27.23
C CYS A 991 4.29 -13.39 -26.75
N THR A 992 5.06 -14.40 -27.14
CA THR A 992 4.80 -15.81 -26.81
C THR A 992 6.06 -16.43 -26.21
N PRO A 993 5.92 -17.31 -25.19
CA PRO A 993 7.04 -18.13 -24.73
C PRO A 993 7.63 -18.96 -25.88
N LEU A 994 8.94 -19.22 -25.83
CA LEU A 994 9.64 -20.07 -26.81
C LEU A 994 9.30 -21.55 -26.67
#